data_AF-A0A951XJ04-F1
#
_entry.id   AF-A0A951XJ04-F1
#
_cell.length_a   1.000
_cell.length_b   1.000
_cell.length_c   1.000
_cell.angle_alpha   90.00
_cell.angle_beta   90.00
_cell.angle_gamma   90.00
#
_symmetry.space_group_name_H-M   'P 1'
#
loop_
_entity.id
_entity.type
_entity.pdbx_description
1 polymer ?
#
loop_
_entity_poly.entity_id
_entity_poly.type
_entity_poly.pdbx_seq_one_letter_code
_entity_poly.pdbx_strand_id
1 'polypeptide(L)'
;MKTQALRFKRDRAGGWRATVAKTVRRPVLVEMGLTLPAGYLERFCRYARPIDPAQPPTFLNTLYAPAPPGIRVGPWPGWRGIPELPEVRLHTGREIVTGKYYFLGDEELSGELRVMFPCQQGIDRNLRFESPDPQLQPRRAQLQGNLPAWAPPVPVTLRPDLRGRHPRLVLDAAGVEQLRGEIRGDKAPHWRRINRLVRDSWALPYATTPEGKVLTGKERLTGADRALIAAAVALLQPTPKNTAWAKRTYFAYLRETARPDFGPLGIDTQSGEVLYLLCVGYDWLHGAMTPRERTRAKARLWAVAEICRKHLDPARRDYAQAHYLGCGLGMLAFAFLFWDEHPAAQAWAVELRGAFARVLAMLPADGFFPHGINLWIYEHGFLHRWLELFRQCAGEDLWNTTPYFAAAARFRAAATSPDDSCGVTFGDPQYRVTGDSWCHLLAAQRTGAAEAQALGERLLNQHPRDTDHRHAPPRRRVYELLWHDPRRSTQPPGDAVTYFRDGGQVFVRRGDTLVTLRSGAPLGRQRRAAGEVGGYGHSDPCNGAVLVWRGGTFVGSGPGPLYRRDTALHNLVTVDGRGQIGDSCVWFPDFLEEGFIPAEPVVRKIRGGVRITSELAATYLPQLGVRRHTRIIVVGDDGSLRGEDVIELTREAELTWHWHTRAKVTANGGDFVLRGPGCRARLSIEPEPGTQMRIQPESFVAAYPHEGSVGTVIKLTRFTARTTIGWHLT
;
A
#
# COMPACT_ATOMS: atom_id res chain seq x y z
N MET A 1 -13.37 -17.89 17.70
CA MET A 1 -14.55 -18.79 17.71
C MET A 1 -14.08 -20.11 17.08
N LYS A 2 -14.42 -21.27 17.66
CA LYS A 2 -14.04 -22.56 17.03
C LYS A 2 -14.73 -22.68 15.66
N THR A 3 -13.97 -23.01 14.63
CA THR A 3 -14.45 -23.26 13.27
C THR A 3 -15.54 -24.34 13.31
N GLN A 4 -16.71 -24.06 12.72
CA GLN A 4 -17.79 -25.03 12.62
C GLN A 4 -17.92 -25.48 11.17
N ALA A 5 -17.66 -26.76 10.91
CA ALA A 5 -17.87 -27.36 9.59
C ALA A 5 -19.37 -27.52 9.29
N LEU A 6 -19.75 -27.22 8.06
CA LEU A 6 -21.10 -27.32 7.52
C LEU A 6 -21.11 -28.36 6.40
N ARG A 7 -22.17 -29.19 6.38
CA ARG A 7 -22.38 -30.19 5.31
C ARG A 7 -23.56 -29.77 4.46
N PHE A 8 -23.29 -29.47 3.19
CA PHE A 8 -24.33 -29.19 2.20
C PHE A 8 -24.82 -30.50 1.56
N LYS A 9 -26.13 -30.59 1.33
CA LYS A 9 -26.80 -31.69 0.63
C LYS A 9 -27.64 -31.13 -0.50
N ARG A 10 -27.74 -31.86 -1.61
CA ARG A 10 -28.59 -31.48 -2.73
C ARG A 10 -30.07 -31.48 -2.32
N ASP A 11 -30.82 -30.47 -2.71
CA ASP A 11 -32.26 -30.39 -2.50
C ASP A 11 -33.06 -30.81 -3.74
N ARG A 12 -34.37 -30.97 -3.58
CA ARG A 12 -35.29 -31.41 -4.66
C ARG A 12 -35.37 -30.42 -5.83
N ALA A 13 -35.01 -29.16 -5.62
CA ALA A 13 -35.01 -28.12 -6.65
C ALA A 13 -33.64 -27.98 -7.34
N GLY A 14 -32.70 -28.91 -7.09
CA GLY A 14 -31.37 -28.90 -7.67
C GLY A 14 -30.37 -27.95 -7.00
N GLY A 15 -30.77 -27.24 -5.93
CA GLY A 15 -29.90 -26.40 -5.12
C GLY A 15 -29.20 -27.19 -4.00
N TRP A 16 -28.45 -26.50 -3.16
CA TRP A 16 -27.75 -27.12 -2.02
C TRP A 16 -28.20 -26.51 -0.70
N ARG A 17 -28.42 -27.34 0.32
CA ARG A 17 -28.84 -26.91 1.66
C ARG A 17 -27.92 -27.42 2.76
N ALA A 18 -27.69 -26.59 3.77
CA ALA A 18 -27.00 -26.98 5.00
C ALA A 18 -27.80 -26.56 6.22
N THR A 19 -27.66 -27.31 7.31
CA THR A 19 -28.23 -26.96 8.61
C THR A 19 -27.12 -26.63 9.60
N VAL A 20 -27.18 -25.45 10.20
CA VAL A 20 -26.27 -25.05 11.28
C VAL A 20 -26.86 -25.39 12.65
N ALA A 21 -25.99 -25.70 13.61
CA ALA A 21 -26.43 -26.16 14.94
C ALA A 21 -27.34 -25.15 15.65
N LYS A 22 -27.01 -23.86 15.55
CA LYS A 22 -27.74 -22.73 16.14
C LYS A 22 -27.73 -21.52 15.20
N THR A 23 -28.80 -20.73 15.25
CA THR A 23 -28.85 -19.41 14.62
C THR A 23 -27.71 -18.53 15.16
N VAL A 24 -27.04 -17.81 14.27
CA VAL A 24 -26.02 -16.81 14.60
C VAL A 24 -26.60 -15.44 14.28
N ARG A 25 -26.85 -14.62 15.31
CA ARG A 25 -27.50 -13.30 15.15
C ARG A 25 -26.54 -12.13 14.91
N ARG A 26 -25.26 -12.43 14.71
CA ARG A 26 -24.20 -11.42 14.55
C ARG A 26 -23.53 -11.61 13.19
N PRO A 27 -22.82 -10.58 12.68
CA PRO A 27 -22.02 -10.72 11.47
C PRO A 27 -21.09 -11.94 11.55
N VAL A 28 -21.07 -12.73 10.48
CA VAL A 28 -20.27 -13.94 10.36
C VAL A 28 -19.84 -14.16 8.91
N LEU A 29 -18.65 -14.68 8.72
CA LEU A 29 -18.15 -15.08 7.42
C LEU A 29 -18.43 -16.57 7.20
N VAL A 30 -19.11 -16.91 6.10
CA VAL A 30 -19.19 -18.31 5.64
C VAL A 30 -18.17 -18.50 4.54
N GLU A 31 -17.17 -19.33 4.79
CA GLU A 31 -16.23 -19.77 3.77
C GLU A 31 -16.71 -21.09 3.18
N MET A 32 -16.64 -21.22 1.86
CA MET A 32 -17.05 -22.41 1.15
C MET A 32 -15.98 -22.81 0.13
N GLY A 33 -15.63 -24.09 0.12
CA GLY A 33 -14.83 -24.71 -0.92
C GLY A 33 -15.75 -25.37 -1.94
N LEU A 34 -15.68 -24.94 -3.19
CA LEU A 34 -16.44 -25.48 -4.31
C LEU A 34 -15.57 -26.45 -5.11
N THR A 35 -16.18 -27.46 -5.71
CA THR A 35 -15.50 -28.33 -6.67
C THR A 35 -15.00 -27.51 -7.85
N LEU A 36 -13.74 -27.71 -8.21
CA LEU A 36 -13.13 -27.09 -9.38
C LEU A 36 -12.72 -28.17 -10.38
N PRO A 37 -13.38 -28.26 -11.55
CA PRO A 37 -12.96 -29.14 -12.63
C PRO A 37 -11.56 -28.77 -13.15
N ALA A 38 -10.80 -29.76 -13.62
CA ALA A 38 -9.52 -29.52 -14.27
C ALA A 38 -9.69 -28.57 -15.48
N GLY A 39 -8.78 -27.59 -15.62
CA GLY A 39 -8.81 -26.58 -16.69
C GLY A 39 -9.90 -25.51 -16.55
N TYR A 40 -10.78 -25.58 -15.55
CA TYR A 40 -11.91 -24.66 -15.41
C TYR A 40 -11.50 -23.18 -15.36
N LEU A 41 -10.38 -22.87 -14.69
CA LEU A 41 -9.90 -21.50 -14.53
C LEU A 41 -9.27 -20.91 -15.80
N GLU A 42 -8.92 -21.72 -16.81
CA GLU A 42 -8.21 -21.26 -18.00
C GLU A 42 -9.00 -20.18 -18.76
N ARG A 43 -10.32 -20.35 -18.88
CA ARG A 43 -11.20 -19.37 -19.54
C ARG A 43 -11.30 -18.03 -18.79
N PHE A 44 -10.93 -18.03 -17.51
CA PHE A 44 -10.93 -16.86 -16.63
C PHE A 44 -9.52 -16.27 -16.45
N CYS A 45 -8.55 -16.70 -17.25
CA CYS A 45 -7.19 -16.16 -17.24
C CYS A 45 -6.89 -15.34 -18.51
N ARG A 46 -5.84 -14.54 -18.44
CA ARG A 46 -5.22 -13.86 -19.58
C ARG A 46 -3.72 -14.09 -19.57
N TYR A 47 -3.06 -13.87 -20.70
CA TYR A 47 -1.62 -14.02 -20.86
C TYR A 47 -1.01 -12.65 -21.18
N ALA A 48 -0.20 -12.14 -20.26
CA ALA A 48 0.49 -10.87 -20.40
C ALA A 48 1.75 -11.03 -21.25
N ARG A 49 1.92 -10.19 -22.27
CA ARG A 49 3.13 -10.10 -23.10
C ARG A 49 3.36 -8.68 -23.61
N PRO A 50 4.61 -8.29 -23.95
CA PRO A 50 4.86 -7.03 -24.61
C PRO A 50 4.07 -6.88 -25.92
N ILE A 51 3.61 -5.67 -26.25
CA ILE A 51 3.06 -5.37 -27.58
C ILE A 51 4.21 -5.40 -28.60
N ASP A 52 5.31 -4.74 -28.29
CA ASP A 52 6.59 -4.81 -28.99
C ASP A 52 7.61 -5.62 -28.16
N PRO A 53 8.01 -6.83 -28.59
CA PRO A 53 9.00 -7.66 -27.91
C PRO A 53 10.41 -7.06 -27.83
N ALA A 54 10.73 -6.09 -28.69
CA ALA A 54 12.01 -5.37 -28.65
C ALA A 54 12.04 -4.30 -27.55
N GLN A 55 10.89 -3.96 -26.96
CA GLN A 55 10.76 -2.98 -25.90
C GLN A 55 10.52 -3.65 -24.54
N PRO A 56 10.98 -3.03 -23.44
CA PRO A 56 10.69 -3.54 -22.11
C PRO A 56 9.18 -3.59 -21.84
N PRO A 57 8.69 -4.56 -21.05
CA PRO A 57 7.30 -4.63 -20.66
C PRO A 57 6.95 -3.41 -19.77
N THR A 58 6.02 -2.58 -20.25
CA THR A 58 5.45 -1.45 -19.51
C THR A 58 3.93 -1.55 -19.51
N PHE A 59 3.23 -0.79 -18.65
CA PHE A 59 1.76 -0.75 -18.67
C PHE A 59 1.21 -0.42 -20.06
N LEU A 60 1.84 0.54 -20.74
CA LEU A 60 1.46 1.01 -22.07
C LEU A 60 1.87 0.02 -23.18
N ASN A 61 2.92 -0.78 -22.94
CA ASN A 61 3.44 -1.79 -23.86
C ASN A 61 3.02 -3.23 -23.46
N THR A 62 1.92 -3.45 -22.73
CA THR A 62 1.48 -4.81 -22.35
C THR A 62 0.13 -5.17 -22.95
N LEU A 63 0.09 -6.27 -23.69
CA LEU A 63 -1.12 -6.92 -24.19
C LEU A 63 -1.55 -8.05 -23.26
N TYR A 64 -2.85 -8.17 -23.04
CA TYR A 64 -3.49 -9.27 -22.28
C TYR A 64 -4.27 -10.15 -23.26
N ALA A 65 -3.69 -11.27 -23.67
CA ALA A 65 -4.26 -12.19 -24.66
C ALA A 65 -5.08 -13.31 -23.99
N PRO A 66 -6.09 -13.88 -24.67
CA PRO A 66 -6.85 -15.03 -24.14
C PRO A 66 -6.07 -16.35 -24.19
N ALA A 67 -4.99 -16.43 -24.97
CA ALA A 67 -4.20 -17.63 -25.20
C ALA A 67 -2.69 -17.31 -25.18
N PRO A 68 -1.81 -18.31 -24.93
CA PRO A 68 -0.36 -18.14 -25.01
C PRO A 68 0.13 -17.75 -26.42
N PRO A 69 1.37 -17.24 -26.58
CA PRO A 69 2.42 -17.08 -25.56
C PRO A 69 2.20 -15.90 -24.62
N GLY A 70 2.83 -15.93 -23.44
CA GLY A 70 2.80 -14.88 -22.42
C GLY A 70 2.80 -15.46 -21.00
N ILE A 71 2.89 -14.60 -19.99
CA ILE A 71 2.78 -15.00 -18.58
C ILE A 71 1.31 -15.04 -18.19
N ARG A 72 0.82 -16.17 -17.70
CA ARG A 72 -0.56 -16.31 -17.20
C ARG A 72 -0.82 -15.36 -16.04
N VAL A 73 -1.89 -14.59 -16.14
CA VAL A 73 -2.42 -13.64 -15.17
C VAL A 73 -3.89 -13.98 -14.92
N GLY A 74 -4.28 -14.04 -13.65
CA GLY A 74 -5.63 -14.41 -13.22
C GLY A 74 -5.71 -15.86 -12.69
N PRO A 75 -6.92 -16.30 -12.29
CA PRO A 75 -8.20 -15.63 -12.50
C PRO A 75 -8.36 -14.36 -11.65
N TRP A 76 -8.77 -13.26 -12.29
CA TRP A 76 -9.18 -12.04 -11.59
C TRP A 76 -10.26 -11.28 -12.37
N PRO A 77 -11.54 -11.53 -12.06
CA PRO A 77 -12.70 -10.94 -12.70
C PRO A 77 -12.62 -9.42 -12.96
N GLY A 78 -13.06 -9.00 -14.16
CA GLY A 78 -13.34 -7.60 -14.49
C GLY A 78 -12.12 -6.71 -14.75
N TRP A 79 -10.93 -7.20 -14.41
CA TRP A 79 -9.70 -6.45 -14.58
C TRP A 79 -9.05 -6.73 -15.94
N ARG A 80 -8.77 -5.68 -16.72
CA ARG A 80 -8.09 -5.77 -18.04
C ARG A 80 -8.68 -6.82 -18.99
N GLY A 81 -10.01 -6.90 -19.03
CA GLY A 81 -10.71 -7.83 -19.91
C GLY A 81 -10.61 -9.31 -19.50
N ILE A 82 -10.19 -9.59 -18.25
CA ILE A 82 -10.37 -10.90 -17.63
C ILE A 82 -11.88 -11.11 -17.37
N PRO A 83 -12.48 -12.25 -17.78
CA PRO A 83 -13.91 -12.49 -17.61
C PRO A 83 -14.28 -12.67 -16.14
N GLU A 84 -15.53 -12.30 -15.83
CA GLU A 84 -16.10 -12.54 -14.51
C GLU A 84 -16.29 -14.02 -14.24
N LEU A 85 -16.00 -14.46 -13.01
CA LEU A 85 -16.39 -15.78 -12.53
C LEU A 85 -17.90 -15.82 -12.31
N PRO A 86 -18.56 -17.00 -12.38
CA PRO A 86 -19.99 -17.09 -12.16
C PRO A 86 -20.38 -16.57 -10.77
N GLU A 87 -21.38 -15.70 -10.72
CA GLU A 87 -21.90 -15.19 -9.46
C GLU A 87 -22.58 -16.30 -8.67
N VAL A 88 -22.08 -16.62 -7.48
CA VAL A 88 -22.69 -17.59 -6.56
C VAL A 88 -23.35 -16.87 -5.40
N ARG A 89 -24.42 -17.45 -4.86
CA ARG A 89 -25.24 -16.82 -3.80
C ARG A 89 -25.45 -17.75 -2.62
N LEU A 90 -25.44 -17.18 -1.43
CA LEU A 90 -25.82 -17.85 -0.19
C LEU A 90 -27.05 -17.17 0.41
N HIS A 91 -28.14 -17.93 0.55
CA HIS A 91 -29.34 -17.54 1.26
C HIS A 91 -29.19 -17.96 2.72
N THR A 92 -29.18 -16.97 3.62
CA THR A 92 -28.91 -17.20 5.04
C THR A 92 -30.17 -17.36 5.88
N GLY A 93 -31.35 -17.22 5.25
CA GLY A 93 -32.64 -17.02 5.93
C GLY A 93 -32.93 -15.56 6.30
N ARG A 94 -31.89 -14.72 6.36
CA ARG A 94 -31.98 -13.30 6.73
C ARG A 94 -31.67 -12.37 5.57
N GLU A 95 -30.77 -12.80 4.70
CA GLU A 95 -30.32 -12.05 3.53
C GLU A 95 -29.84 -13.01 2.43
N ILE A 96 -29.65 -12.45 1.24
CA ILE A 96 -28.99 -13.13 0.12
C ILE A 96 -27.63 -12.47 -0.04
N VAL A 97 -26.56 -13.24 0.08
CA VAL A 97 -25.18 -12.75 0.02
C VAL A 97 -24.52 -13.26 -1.26
N THR A 98 -24.00 -12.34 -2.07
CA THR A 98 -23.14 -12.68 -3.21
C THR A 98 -21.77 -13.12 -2.72
N GLY A 99 -21.28 -14.22 -3.27
CA GLY A 99 -19.98 -14.79 -2.91
C GLY A 99 -18.81 -14.00 -3.51
N LYS A 100 -17.77 -13.80 -2.71
CA LYS A 100 -16.49 -13.24 -3.15
C LYS A 100 -15.43 -14.34 -3.24
N TYR A 101 -14.93 -14.62 -4.44
CA TYR A 101 -13.85 -15.58 -4.63
C TYR A 101 -12.54 -15.06 -4.06
N TYR A 102 -11.71 -15.98 -3.57
CA TYR A 102 -10.34 -15.68 -3.17
C TYR A 102 -9.44 -16.86 -3.52
N PHE A 103 -8.14 -16.58 -3.68
CA PHE A 103 -7.17 -17.52 -4.20
C PHE A 103 -6.00 -17.66 -3.23
N LEU A 104 -5.59 -18.89 -2.96
CA LEU A 104 -4.37 -19.23 -2.23
C LEU A 104 -3.23 -19.63 -3.19
N GLY A 105 -3.52 -19.85 -4.48
CA GLY A 105 -2.53 -20.23 -5.49
C GLY A 105 -2.46 -21.73 -5.75
N ASP A 106 -3.31 -22.52 -5.11
CA ASP A 106 -3.38 -23.98 -5.17
C ASP A 106 -4.68 -24.53 -5.76
N GLU A 107 -5.52 -23.68 -6.35
CA GLU A 107 -6.89 -24.06 -6.74
C GLU A 107 -6.89 -25.27 -7.69
N GLU A 108 -6.03 -25.25 -8.70
CA GLU A 108 -5.90 -26.34 -9.68
C GLU A 108 -5.31 -27.63 -9.08
N LEU A 109 -4.47 -27.51 -8.04
CA LEU A 109 -3.85 -28.64 -7.36
C LEU A 109 -4.80 -29.28 -6.34
N SER A 110 -5.55 -28.45 -5.60
CA SER A 110 -6.53 -28.88 -4.60
C SER A 110 -7.85 -29.35 -5.23
N GLY A 111 -8.13 -28.94 -6.48
CA GLY A 111 -9.42 -29.14 -7.12
C GLY A 111 -10.55 -28.40 -6.37
N GLU A 112 -10.21 -27.29 -5.72
CA GLU A 112 -11.12 -26.51 -4.89
C GLU A 112 -11.05 -25.02 -5.23
N LEU A 113 -12.21 -24.41 -5.51
CA LEU A 113 -12.37 -22.98 -5.67
C LEU A 113 -13.01 -22.39 -4.41
N ARG A 114 -12.36 -21.41 -3.80
CA ARG A 114 -12.80 -20.87 -2.51
C ARG A 114 -13.61 -19.60 -2.68
N VAL A 115 -14.69 -19.52 -1.91
CA VAL A 115 -15.61 -18.38 -1.92
C VAL A 115 -16.00 -18.01 -0.49
N MET A 116 -16.15 -16.70 -0.27
CA MET A 116 -16.57 -16.11 0.99
C MET A 116 -17.92 -15.45 0.86
N PHE A 117 -18.77 -15.67 1.85
CA PHE A 117 -20.05 -14.98 2.01
C PHE A 117 -20.02 -14.16 3.31
N PRO A 118 -19.79 -12.85 3.23
CA PRO A 118 -19.83 -11.97 4.40
C PRO A 118 -21.27 -11.73 4.83
N CYS A 119 -21.83 -12.59 5.68
CA CYS A 119 -23.21 -12.51 6.17
C CYS A 119 -23.31 -11.45 7.28
N GLN A 120 -23.73 -10.24 6.92
CA GLN A 120 -23.86 -9.08 7.81
C GLN A 120 -25.00 -9.23 8.81
N GLN A 121 -26.13 -9.81 8.40
CA GLN A 121 -27.30 -10.02 9.25
C GLN A 121 -27.21 -11.32 10.08
N GLY A 122 -26.10 -12.04 9.97
CA GLY A 122 -25.93 -13.37 10.54
C GLY A 122 -26.60 -14.44 9.69
N ILE A 123 -26.81 -15.62 10.30
CA ILE A 123 -27.34 -16.79 9.61
C ILE A 123 -28.39 -17.52 10.46
N ASP A 124 -29.47 -17.98 9.85
CA ASP A 124 -30.45 -18.87 10.47
C ASP A 124 -30.01 -20.33 10.38
N ARG A 125 -30.83 -21.22 10.97
CA ARG A 125 -30.52 -22.66 11.03
C ARG A 125 -30.38 -23.31 9.66
N ASN A 126 -31.06 -22.80 8.63
CA ASN A 126 -31.08 -23.40 7.30
C ASN A 126 -30.48 -22.44 6.28
N LEU A 127 -29.45 -22.92 5.57
CA LEU A 127 -28.78 -22.17 4.51
C LEU A 127 -29.11 -22.80 3.17
N ARG A 128 -29.21 -21.99 2.11
CA ARG A 128 -29.29 -22.48 0.73
C ARG A 128 -28.20 -21.83 -0.13
N PHE A 129 -27.43 -22.64 -0.82
CA PHE A 129 -26.42 -22.21 -1.78
C PHE A 129 -26.93 -22.39 -3.20
N GLU A 130 -26.68 -21.38 -4.03
CA GLU A 130 -27.06 -21.32 -5.43
C GLU A 130 -25.83 -20.97 -6.28
N SER A 131 -25.58 -21.80 -7.31
CA SER A 131 -24.58 -21.56 -8.34
C SER A 131 -25.25 -21.68 -9.71
N PRO A 132 -25.03 -20.71 -10.63
CA PRO A 132 -25.50 -20.82 -12.00
C PRO A 132 -24.68 -21.84 -12.82
N ASP A 133 -23.48 -22.19 -12.35
CA ASP A 133 -22.64 -23.22 -12.96
C ASP A 133 -22.78 -24.54 -12.16
N PRO A 134 -23.39 -25.60 -12.73
CA PRO A 134 -23.61 -26.87 -12.03
C PRO A 134 -22.31 -27.64 -11.72
N GLN A 135 -21.18 -27.23 -12.32
CA GLN A 135 -19.87 -27.81 -12.04
C GLN A 135 -19.31 -27.32 -10.69
N LEU A 136 -19.71 -26.13 -10.23
CA LEU A 136 -19.27 -25.53 -8.98
C LEU A 136 -20.18 -25.98 -7.83
N GLN A 137 -19.85 -27.13 -7.23
CA GLN A 137 -20.63 -27.75 -6.16
C GLN A 137 -19.95 -27.56 -4.80
N PRO A 138 -20.69 -27.30 -3.70
CA PRO A 138 -20.09 -27.18 -2.37
C PRO A 138 -19.48 -28.51 -1.91
N ARG A 139 -18.16 -28.53 -1.67
CA ARG A 139 -17.43 -29.66 -1.08
C ARG A 139 -17.31 -29.52 0.43
N ARG A 140 -16.99 -28.32 0.89
CA ARG A 140 -16.89 -27.97 2.30
C ARG A 140 -17.43 -26.58 2.54
N ALA A 141 -17.89 -26.32 3.75
CA ALA A 141 -18.17 -24.97 4.20
C ALA A 141 -17.87 -24.85 5.69
N GLN A 142 -17.44 -23.67 6.11
CA GLN A 142 -17.11 -23.40 7.50
C GLN A 142 -17.46 -21.97 7.90
N LEU A 143 -17.84 -21.82 9.17
CA LEU A 143 -18.01 -20.51 9.77
C LEU A 143 -16.65 -19.98 10.23
N GLN A 144 -16.21 -18.88 9.62
CA GLN A 144 -15.00 -18.14 9.95
C GLN A 144 -15.32 -16.96 10.88
N GLY A 145 -14.27 -16.30 11.41
CA GLY A 145 -14.32 -15.27 12.45
C GLY A 145 -15.17 -14.02 12.17
N ASN A 146 -14.90 -12.94 12.90
CA ASN A 146 -15.69 -11.72 12.85
C ASN A 146 -15.34 -10.89 11.60
N LEU A 147 -16.36 -10.42 10.88
CA LEU A 147 -16.21 -9.43 9.83
C LEU A 147 -15.92 -8.04 10.42
N PRO A 148 -15.26 -7.13 9.66
CA PRO A 148 -15.20 -5.73 10.02
C PRO A 148 -16.63 -5.20 10.20
N ALA A 149 -16.93 -4.69 11.39
CA ALA A 149 -18.21 -4.08 11.67
C ALA A 149 -18.36 -2.76 10.91
N TRP A 150 -19.60 -2.38 10.62
CA TRP A 150 -19.91 -1.03 10.13
C TRP A 150 -19.30 0.01 11.08
N ALA A 151 -18.76 1.07 10.51
CA ALA A 151 -18.39 2.25 11.28
C ALA A 151 -19.69 2.93 11.77
N PRO A 152 -19.97 2.95 13.09
CA PRO A 152 -21.08 3.72 13.58
C PRO A 152 -20.80 5.21 13.31
N PRO A 153 -21.81 6.02 12.99
CA PRO A 153 -21.64 7.47 12.89
C PRO A 153 -21.10 8.02 14.22
N VAL A 154 -20.13 8.91 14.14
CA VAL A 154 -19.56 9.59 15.31
C VAL A 154 -19.88 11.07 15.20
N PRO A 155 -20.63 11.66 16.17
CA PRO A 155 -20.95 13.07 16.14
C PRO A 155 -19.70 13.94 16.01
N VAL A 156 -19.75 14.91 15.11
CA VAL A 156 -18.73 15.92 14.90
C VAL A 156 -19.43 17.23 14.54
N THR A 157 -18.86 18.36 14.94
CA THR A 157 -19.41 19.67 14.63
C THR A 157 -18.31 20.59 14.12
N LEU A 158 -18.64 21.41 13.11
CA LEU A 158 -17.76 22.53 12.75
C LEU A 158 -17.64 23.48 13.95
N ARG A 159 -16.40 23.85 14.27
CA ARG A 159 -16.05 24.87 15.25
C ARG A 159 -16.93 26.11 15.09
N PRO A 160 -17.57 26.60 16.16
CA PRO A 160 -18.49 27.74 16.06
C PRO A 160 -17.85 28.99 15.46
N ASP A 161 -16.57 29.23 15.75
CA ASP A 161 -15.84 30.40 15.28
C ASP A 161 -15.47 30.35 13.78
N LEU A 162 -15.67 29.20 13.11
CA LEU A 162 -15.44 29.02 11.67
C LEU A 162 -16.72 29.11 10.84
N ARG A 163 -17.91 29.11 11.46
CA ARG A 163 -19.19 29.20 10.73
C ARG A 163 -19.28 30.49 9.93
N GLY A 164 -19.66 30.37 8.66
CA GLY A 164 -19.73 31.51 7.73
C GLY A 164 -18.40 32.25 7.46
N ARG A 165 -17.24 31.74 7.90
CA ARG A 165 -15.93 32.41 7.73
C ARG A 165 -15.02 31.64 6.77
N HIS A 166 -14.16 32.37 6.06
CA HIS A 166 -13.14 31.78 5.19
C HIS A 166 -11.82 32.57 5.32
N PRO A 167 -10.64 31.91 5.25
CA PRO A 167 -10.47 30.47 5.11
C PRO A 167 -10.84 29.71 6.41
N ARG A 168 -11.14 28.41 6.30
CA ARG A 168 -11.48 27.55 7.45
C ARG A 168 -10.89 26.14 7.42
N LEU A 169 -10.53 25.60 6.25
CA LEU A 169 -10.20 24.17 6.11
C LEU A 169 -8.81 23.80 6.65
N VAL A 170 -7.79 24.55 6.23
CA VAL A 170 -6.38 24.30 6.58
C VAL A 170 -5.81 25.40 7.47
N LEU A 171 -6.26 26.63 7.24
CA LEU A 171 -5.92 27.82 8.00
C LEU A 171 -7.23 28.56 8.31
N ASP A 172 -7.28 29.22 9.47
CA ASP A 172 -8.24 30.28 9.74
C ASP A 172 -7.58 31.65 9.49
N ALA A 173 -8.33 32.74 9.70
CA ALA A 173 -7.83 34.09 9.51
C ALA A 173 -6.58 34.40 10.36
N ALA A 174 -6.53 33.90 11.61
CA ALA A 174 -5.38 34.12 12.49
C ALA A 174 -4.14 33.36 11.98
N GLY A 175 -4.32 32.11 11.55
CA GLY A 175 -3.25 31.32 10.94
C GLY A 175 -2.71 31.94 9.66
N VAL A 176 -3.55 32.61 8.86
CA VAL A 176 -3.09 33.36 7.68
C VAL A 176 -2.21 34.54 8.07
N GLU A 177 -2.63 35.36 9.04
CA GLU A 177 -1.82 36.52 9.47
C GLU A 177 -0.49 36.09 10.09
N GLN A 178 -0.50 35.04 10.92
CA GLN A 178 0.73 34.45 11.45
C GLN A 178 1.66 34.02 10.31
N LEU A 179 1.16 33.24 9.35
CA LEU A 179 1.97 32.72 8.24
C LEU A 179 2.52 33.85 7.34
N ARG A 180 1.77 34.94 7.15
CA ARG A 180 2.24 36.15 6.46
C ARG A 180 3.44 36.80 7.14
N GLY A 181 3.47 36.78 8.48
CA GLY A 181 4.64 37.20 9.25
C GLY A 181 5.80 36.22 9.06
N GLU A 182 5.56 34.93 9.21
CA GLU A 182 6.59 33.89 9.17
C GLU A 182 7.28 33.78 7.80
N ILE A 183 6.59 34.02 6.68
CA ILE A 183 7.23 34.03 5.35
C ILE A 183 8.23 35.18 5.16
N ARG A 184 8.24 36.17 6.06
CA ARG A 184 9.25 37.24 6.13
C ARG A 184 10.36 36.93 7.14
N GLY A 185 10.17 35.94 8.01
CA GLY A 185 11.13 35.46 9.00
C GLY A 185 11.52 34.00 8.75
N ASP A 186 11.27 33.13 9.74
CA ASP A 186 11.74 31.74 9.77
C ASP A 186 11.31 30.88 8.57
N LYS A 187 10.17 31.19 7.95
CA LYS A 187 9.65 30.47 6.76
C LYS A 187 10.02 31.14 5.43
N ALA A 188 10.82 32.20 5.44
CA ALA A 188 11.31 32.85 4.21
C ALA A 188 12.03 31.89 3.23
N PRO A 189 12.82 30.88 3.66
CA PRO A 189 13.39 29.89 2.75
C PRO A 189 12.34 29.10 1.97
N HIS A 190 11.24 28.69 2.60
CA HIS A 190 10.14 27.98 1.95
C HIS A 190 9.40 28.88 0.97
N TRP A 191 9.15 30.13 1.37
CA TRP A 191 8.54 31.12 0.48
C TRP A 191 9.38 31.35 -0.78
N ARG A 192 10.71 31.45 -0.65
CA ARG A 192 11.63 31.52 -1.80
C ARG A 192 11.56 30.29 -2.70
N ARG A 193 11.37 29.08 -2.15
CA ARG A 193 11.20 27.86 -2.95
C ARG A 193 9.92 27.90 -3.77
N ILE A 194 8.80 28.34 -3.19
CA ILE A 194 7.53 28.49 -3.91
C ILE A 194 7.67 29.52 -5.04
N ASN A 195 8.25 30.70 -4.76
CA ASN A 195 8.45 31.73 -5.77
C ASN A 195 9.38 31.27 -6.90
N ARG A 196 10.43 30.50 -6.57
CA ARG A 196 11.31 29.87 -7.56
C ARG A 196 10.55 28.87 -8.44
N LEU A 197 9.72 28.01 -7.83
CA LEU A 197 8.89 27.05 -8.56
C LEU A 197 7.93 27.75 -9.53
N VAL A 198 7.28 28.83 -9.10
CA VAL A 198 6.40 29.65 -9.96
C VAL A 198 7.21 30.29 -11.10
N ARG A 199 8.36 30.88 -10.82
CA ARG A 199 9.18 31.51 -11.86
C ARG A 199 9.70 30.49 -12.89
N ASP A 200 10.20 29.36 -12.42
CA ASP A 200 11.01 28.46 -13.24
C ASP A 200 10.16 27.41 -13.98
N SER A 201 9.02 27.03 -13.43
CA SER A 201 8.23 25.88 -13.89
C SER A 201 6.82 26.20 -14.38
N TRP A 202 6.26 27.39 -14.12
CA TRP A 202 4.83 27.65 -14.36
C TRP A 202 4.41 27.50 -15.83
N ALA A 203 5.26 28.00 -16.74
CA ALA A 203 5.03 27.97 -18.18
C ALA A 203 5.34 26.61 -18.84
N LEU A 204 5.92 25.67 -18.09
CA LEU A 204 6.28 24.36 -18.63
C LEU A 204 5.03 23.48 -18.78
N PRO A 205 4.89 22.71 -19.87
CA PRO A 205 3.83 21.72 -19.97
C PRO A 205 4.02 20.63 -18.91
N TYR A 206 2.92 20.05 -18.45
CA TYR A 206 2.98 18.86 -17.61
C TYR A 206 3.52 17.68 -18.42
N ALA A 207 4.43 16.92 -17.84
CA ALA A 207 4.99 15.71 -18.44
C ALA A 207 5.62 14.81 -17.37
N THR A 208 5.62 13.51 -17.63
CA THR A 208 6.29 12.45 -16.86
C THR A 208 7.04 11.54 -17.83
N THR A 209 7.88 10.65 -17.32
CA THR A 209 8.39 9.53 -18.14
C THR A 209 7.22 8.62 -18.56
N PRO A 210 7.39 7.72 -19.56
CA PRO A 210 6.41 6.66 -19.85
C PRO A 210 6.06 5.81 -18.62
N GLU A 211 6.98 5.74 -17.67
CA GLU A 211 6.85 5.05 -16.38
C GLU A 211 6.08 5.84 -15.31
N GLY A 212 5.61 7.05 -15.65
CA GLY A 212 4.93 7.92 -14.69
C GLY A 212 5.87 8.50 -13.63
N LYS A 213 7.19 8.56 -13.90
CA LYS A 213 8.18 9.15 -13.00
C LYS A 213 8.34 10.64 -13.22
N VAL A 214 8.76 11.34 -12.16
CA VAL A 214 9.15 12.75 -12.24
C VAL A 214 10.33 12.89 -13.20
N LEU A 215 10.24 13.86 -14.13
CA LEU A 215 11.34 14.18 -15.05
C LEU A 215 12.51 14.82 -14.31
N THR A 216 13.73 14.53 -14.76
CA THR A 216 14.93 15.22 -14.27
C THR A 216 14.87 16.73 -14.57
N GLY A 217 15.31 17.55 -13.62
CA GLY A 217 15.45 18.99 -13.80
C GLY A 217 14.30 19.78 -13.19
N LYS A 218 13.71 20.71 -13.96
CA LYS A 218 12.63 21.56 -13.43
C LYS A 218 11.35 20.76 -13.24
N GLU A 219 10.71 20.92 -12.08
CA GLU A 219 9.45 20.25 -11.74
C GLU A 219 8.34 20.62 -12.73
N ARG A 220 7.47 19.65 -13.09
CA ARG A 220 6.34 19.84 -14.02
C ARG A 220 5.02 19.91 -13.23
N LEU A 221 4.28 21.01 -13.37
CA LEU A 221 3.07 21.25 -12.59
C LEU A 221 1.82 20.76 -13.33
N THR A 222 0.98 20.01 -12.62
CA THR A 222 -0.40 19.72 -13.05
C THR A 222 -1.30 20.96 -12.87
N GLY A 223 -2.51 20.93 -13.44
CA GLY A 223 -3.54 21.94 -13.16
C GLY A 223 -3.86 22.07 -11.66
N ALA A 224 -3.87 20.94 -10.95
CA ALA A 224 -4.10 20.88 -9.51
C ALA A 224 -2.97 21.58 -8.71
N ASP A 225 -1.70 21.33 -9.10
CA ASP A 225 -0.56 21.99 -8.46
C ASP A 225 -0.62 23.50 -8.65
N ARG A 226 -0.92 23.95 -9.87
CA ARG A 226 -1.09 25.37 -10.18
C ARG A 226 -2.21 26.00 -9.36
N ALA A 227 -3.37 25.34 -9.26
CA ALA A 227 -4.51 25.86 -8.52
C ALA A 227 -4.16 26.09 -7.04
N LEU A 228 -3.55 25.10 -6.36
CA LEU A 228 -3.19 25.24 -4.95
C LEU A 228 -2.08 26.27 -4.73
N ILE A 229 -1.01 26.22 -5.55
CA ILE A 229 0.14 27.14 -5.39
C ILE A 229 -0.29 28.58 -5.64
N ALA A 230 -1.07 28.87 -6.68
CA ALA A 230 -1.53 30.23 -6.95
C ALA A 230 -2.48 30.74 -5.84
N ALA A 231 -3.37 29.87 -5.34
CA ALA A 231 -4.23 30.21 -4.21
C ALA A 231 -3.41 30.53 -2.95
N ALA A 232 -2.38 29.75 -2.62
CA ALA A 232 -1.46 30.03 -1.52
C ALA A 232 -0.77 31.39 -1.69
N VAL A 233 -0.30 31.68 -2.90
CA VAL A 233 0.39 32.95 -3.19
C VAL A 233 -0.55 34.15 -3.04
N ALA A 234 -1.79 34.05 -3.54
CA ALA A 234 -2.78 35.10 -3.36
C ALA A 234 -3.19 35.26 -1.90
N LEU A 235 -3.27 34.17 -1.13
CA LEU A 235 -3.59 34.21 0.30
C LEU A 235 -2.51 34.92 1.11
N LEU A 236 -1.23 34.63 0.85
CA LEU A 236 -0.10 35.14 1.63
C LEU A 236 0.43 36.48 1.11
N GLN A 237 0.16 36.82 -0.15
CA GLN A 237 0.53 38.10 -0.76
C GLN A 237 -0.62 38.64 -1.64
N PRO A 238 -1.67 39.21 -1.03
CA PRO A 238 -2.95 39.54 -1.69
C PRO A 238 -2.89 40.83 -2.52
N THR A 239 -1.99 40.88 -3.52
CA THR A 239 -1.98 41.98 -4.49
C THR A 239 -3.11 41.79 -5.53
N PRO A 240 -3.61 42.85 -6.18
CA PRO A 240 -4.58 42.71 -7.28
C PRO A 240 -4.09 41.76 -8.38
N LYS A 241 -2.78 41.82 -8.70
CA LYS A 241 -2.12 40.94 -9.67
C LYS A 241 -2.17 39.47 -9.25
N ASN A 242 -1.73 39.15 -8.03
CA ASN A 242 -1.69 37.77 -7.53
C ASN A 242 -3.10 37.19 -7.41
N THR A 243 -4.04 37.99 -6.92
CA THR A 243 -5.44 37.59 -6.75
C THR A 243 -6.10 37.29 -8.09
N ALA A 244 -5.95 38.18 -9.08
CA ALA A 244 -6.50 37.96 -10.42
C ALA A 244 -5.87 36.75 -11.11
N TRP A 245 -4.55 36.55 -10.96
CA TRP A 245 -3.85 35.37 -11.47
C TRP A 245 -4.36 34.08 -10.82
N ALA A 246 -4.46 34.02 -9.50
CA ALA A 246 -4.92 32.84 -8.79
C ALA A 246 -6.36 32.47 -9.13
N LYS A 247 -7.26 33.45 -9.24
CA LYS A 247 -8.64 33.21 -9.71
C LYS A 247 -8.67 32.64 -11.12
N ARG A 248 -7.92 33.22 -12.06
CA ARG A 248 -7.83 32.69 -13.44
C ARG A 248 -7.32 31.25 -13.46
N THR A 249 -6.28 30.95 -12.68
CA THR A 249 -5.72 29.60 -12.57
C THR A 249 -6.71 28.62 -11.96
N TYR A 250 -7.37 28.99 -10.86
CA TYR A 250 -8.39 28.16 -10.20
C TYR A 250 -9.56 27.84 -11.14
N PHE A 251 -10.10 28.85 -11.83
CA PHE A 251 -11.19 28.63 -12.81
C PHE A 251 -10.75 27.89 -14.07
N ALA A 252 -9.46 27.96 -14.45
CA ALA A 252 -8.92 27.11 -15.52
C ALA A 252 -8.95 25.64 -15.10
N TYR A 253 -8.47 25.32 -13.89
CA TYR A 253 -8.51 23.96 -13.38
C TYR A 253 -9.95 23.45 -13.19
N LEU A 254 -10.87 24.28 -12.69
CA LEU A 254 -12.30 23.91 -12.65
C LEU A 254 -12.85 23.52 -14.02
N ARG A 255 -12.48 24.23 -15.09
CA ARG A 255 -12.87 23.85 -16.47
C ARG A 255 -12.23 22.54 -16.91
N GLU A 256 -10.97 22.30 -16.59
CA GLU A 256 -10.30 21.02 -16.88
C GLU A 256 -11.07 19.86 -16.24
N THR A 257 -11.44 19.99 -14.95
CA THR A 257 -12.18 18.93 -14.27
C THR A 257 -13.54 18.66 -14.90
N ALA A 258 -14.17 19.64 -15.55
CA ALA A 258 -15.50 19.52 -16.13
C ALA A 258 -15.51 18.77 -17.48
N ARG A 259 -14.34 18.46 -18.04
CA ARG A 259 -14.26 17.68 -19.28
C ARG A 259 -14.71 16.23 -19.03
N PRO A 260 -15.48 15.61 -19.93
CA PRO A 260 -15.89 14.20 -19.79
C PRO A 260 -14.72 13.22 -19.72
N ASP A 261 -13.60 13.55 -20.38
CA ASP A 261 -12.40 12.73 -20.48
C ASP A 261 -11.34 13.06 -19.41
N PHE A 262 -11.71 13.83 -18.37
CA PHE A 262 -10.80 14.16 -17.29
C PHE A 262 -10.54 12.93 -16.40
N GLY A 263 -9.55 12.13 -16.82
CA GLY A 263 -9.18 10.83 -16.25
C GLY A 263 -9.12 10.76 -14.72
N PRO A 264 -8.56 11.76 -13.99
CA PRO A 264 -8.49 11.70 -12.53
C PRO A 264 -9.83 11.51 -11.81
N LEU A 265 -10.96 11.94 -12.39
CA LEU A 265 -12.28 11.72 -11.77
C LEU A 265 -12.80 10.28 -11.94
N GLY A 266 -12.23 9.51 -12.86
CA GLY A 266 -12.54 8.09 -13.04
C GLY A 266 -11.88 7.17 -12.00
N ILE A 267 -10.94 7.68 -11.20
CA ILE A 267 -10.20 6.92 -10.19
C ILE A 267 -10.50 7.54 -8.82
N ASP A 268 -11.13 6.77 -7.95
CA ASP A 268 -11.53 7.15 -6.58
C ASP A 268 -10.48 7.97 -5.80
N THR A 269 -9.24 7.49 -5.62
CA THR A 269 -8.18 8.21 -4.89
C THR A 269 -7.88 9.57 -5.52
N GLN A 270 -7.86 9.64 -6.86
CA GLN A 270 -7.51 10.85 -7.58
C GLN A 270 -8.68 11.83 -7.57
N SER A 271 -9.92 11.34 -7.63
CA SER A 271 -11.12 12.17 -7.51
C SER A 271 -11.20 12.85 -6.14
N GLY A 272 -10.84 12.14 -5.07
CA GLY A 272 -10.73 12.71 -3.73
C GLY A 272 -9.65 13.79 -3.61
N GLU A 273 -8.48 13.56 -4.22
CA GLU A 273 -7.40 14.56 -4.27
C GLU A 273 -7.83 15.81 -5.06
N VAL A 274 -8.52 15.64 -6.20
CA VAL A 274 -9.09 16.74 -6.99
C VAL A 274 -10.06 17.55 -6.13
N LEU A 275 -11.01 16.88 -5.46
CA LEU A 275 -12.01 17.53 -4.62
C LEU A 275 -11.37 18.28 -3.45
N TYR A 276 -10.43 17.66 -2.75
CA TYR A 276 -9.69 18.28 -1.65
C TYR A 276 -9.01 19.58 -2.10
N LEU A 277 -8.26 19.54 -3.20
CA LEU A 277 -7.50 20.69 -3.70
C LEU A 277 -8.42 21.81 -4.20
N LEU A 278 -9.55 21.47 -4.85
CA LEU A 278 -10.56 22.44 -5.22
C LEU A 278 -11.20 23.09 -3.98
N CYS A 279 -11.51 22.30 -2.94
CA CYS A 279 -12.08 22.82 -1.70
C CYS A 279 -11.12 23.81 -1.02
N VAL A 280 -9.83 23.45 -0.87
CA VAL A 280 -8.82 24.34 -0.27
C VAL A 280 -8.60 25.59 -1.12
N GLY A 281 -8.53 25.44 -2.45
CA GLY A 281 -8.40 26.58 -3.37
C GLY A 281 -9.60 27.55 -3.31
N TYR A 282 -10.81 27.01 -3.24
CA TYR A 282 -12.04 27.80 -3.05
C TYR A 282 -12.01 28.55 -1.72
N ASP A 283 -11.68 27.85 -0.64
CA ASP A 283 -11.64 28.38 0.72
C ASP A 283 -10.66 29.56 0.84
N TRP A 284 -9.45 29.41 0.29
CA TRP A 284 -8.43 30.45 0.32
C TRP A 284 -8.73 31.65 -0.59
N LEU A 285 -9.46 31.43 -1.70
CA LEU A 285 -9.83 32.49 -2.65
C LEU A 285 -11.22 33.08 -2.39
N HIS A 286 -11.98 32.56 -1.41
CA HIS A 286 -13.39 32.87 -1.20
C HIS A 286 -13.66 34.39 -1.09
N GLY A 287 -12.85 35.09 -0.28
CA GLY A 287 -12.96 36.53 -0.07
C GLY A 287 -12.66 37.37 -1.31
N ALA A 288 -11.92 36.83 -2.28
CA ALA A 288 -11.57 37.50 -3.54
C ALA A 288 -12.51 37.18 -4.70
N MET A 289 -13.38 36.19 -4.56
CA MET A 289 -14.37 35.83 -5.58
C MET A 289 -15.58 36.76 -5.53
N THR A 290 -16.14 37.06 -6.69
CA THR A 290 -17.47 37.67 -6.80
C THR A 290 -18.56 36.64 -6.45
N PRO A 291 -19.79 37.06 -6.13
CA PRO A 291 -20.90 36.14 -5.91
C PRO A 291 -21.11 35.14 -7.05
N ARG A 292 -21.03 35.61 -8.31
CA ARG A 292 -21.16 34.76 -9.51
C ARG A 292 -20.06 33.71 -9.61
N GLU A 293 -18.81 34.11 -9.33
CA GLU A 293 -17.68 33.18 -9.30
C GLU A 293 -17.85 32.13 -8.20
N ARG A 294 -18.29 32.54 -7.00
CA ARG A 294 -18.59 31.62 -5.90
C ARG A 294 -19.65 30.60 -6.32
N THR A 295 -20.78 31.04 -6.87
CA THR A 295 -21.85 30.15 -7.34
C THR A 295 -21.34 29.14 -8.38
N ARG A 296 -20.55 29.59 -9.36
CA ARG A 296 -19.99 28.72 -10.38
C ARG A 296 -19.03 27.67 -9.80
N ALA A 297 -18.15 28.07 -8.88
CA ALA A 297 -17.21 27.16 -8.24
C ALA A 297 -17.94 26.14 -7.35
N LYS A 298 -18.95 26.59 -6.57
CA LYS A 298 -19.80 25.72 -5.75
C LYS A 298 -20.48 24.64 -6.58
N ALA A 299 -21.14 25.02 -7.67
CA ALA A 299 -21.82 24.06 -8.55
C ALA A 299 -20.88 22.94 -9.04
N ARG A 300 -19.63 23.30 -9.41
CA ARG A 300 -18.65 22.29 -9.84
C ARG A 300 -18.15 21.43 -8.68
N LEU A 301 -17.85 22.01 -7.53
CA LEU A 301 -17.43 21.29 -6.33
C LEU A 301 -18.48 20.26 -5.91
N TRP A 302 -19.76 20.63 -5.93
CA TRP A 302 -20.87 19.73 -5.60
C TRP A 302 -20.96 18.57 -6.60
N ALA A 303 -20.83 18.83 -7.90
CA ALA A 303 -20.79 17.76 -8.90
C ALA A 303 -19.61 16.79 -8.71
N VAL A 304 -18.43 17.30 -8.31
CA VAL A 304 -17.27 16.45 -8.01
C VAL A 304 -17.47 15.67 -6.71
N ALA A 305 -18.14 16.24 -5.71
CA ALA A 305 -18.49 15.55 -4.47
C ALA A 305 -19.45 14.38 -4.72
N GLU A 306 -20.43 14.52 -5.60
CA GLU A 306 -21.31 13.40 -5.99
C GLU A 306 -20.54 12.25 -6.66
N ILE A 307 -19.55 12.56 -7.50
CA ILE A 307 -18.65 11.55 -8.08
C ILE A 307 -17.89 10.82 -6.97
N CYS A 308 -17.32 11.55 -6.02
CA CYS A 308 -16.60 10.96 -4.89
C CYS A 308 -17.55 10.14 -3.99
N ARG A 309 -18.79 10.60 -3.78
CA ARG A 309 -19.81 9.90 -2.98
C ARG A 309 -20.16 8.55 -3.59
N LYS A 310 -20.21 8.46 -4.93
CA LYS A 310 -20.42 7.21 -5.66
C LYS A 310 -19.23 6.25 -5.51
N HIS A 311 -18.01 6.76 -5.62
CA HIS A 311 -16.78 5.96 -5.43
C HIS A 311 -16.63 5.41 -4.00
N LEU A 312 -17.05 6.19 -3.00
CA LEU A 312 -16.98 5.76 -1.61
C LEU A 312 -17.92 4.63 -1.27
N ASP A 313 -19.08 4.53 -1.95
CA ASP A 313 -20.13 3.53 -1.74
C ASP A 313 -20.46 3.24 -0.24
N PRO A 314 -21.66 3.58 0.26
CA PRO A 314 -22.03 3.29 1.65
C PRO A 314 -21.80 1.83 2.10
N ALA A 315 -21.78 0.87 1.16
CA ALA A 315 -21.54 -0.56 1.40
C ALA A 315 -20.07 -0.94 1.66
N ARG A 316 -19.09 -0.05 1.45
CA ARG A 316 -17.67 -0.30 1.74
C ARG A 316 -17.33 -0.38 3.24
N ARG A 317 -16.40 -1.27 3.57
CA ARG A 317 -15.92 -1.53 4.96
C ARG A 317 -14.40 -1.56 5.08
N ASP A 318 -13.70 -1.41 3.97
CA ASP A 318 -12.24 -1.37 3.86
C ASP A 318 -11.72 0.05 4.18
N TYR A 319 -12.10 0.58 5.35
CA TYR A 319 -11.88 1.98 5.72
C TYR A 319 -10.40 2.39 5.74
N ALA A 320 -9.51 1.46 6.08
CA ALA A 320 -8.06 1.68 6.09
C ALA A 320 -7.39 1.51 4.72
N GLN A 321 -8.15 1.19 3.67
CA GLN A 321 -7.62 1.03 2.32
C GLN A 321 -7.42 2.41 1.65
N ALA A 322 -6.32 2.56 0.90
CA ALA A 322 -5.88 3.83 0.33
C ALA A 322 -6.95 4.57 -0.50
N HIS A 323 -7.82 3.84 -1.21
CA HIS A 323 -8.91 4.36 -2.02
C HIS A 323 -10.03 4.95 -1.18
N TYR A 324 -10.41 4.28 -0.09
CA TYR A 324 -11.37 4.83 0.86
C TYR A 324 -10.80 6.10 1.50
N LEU A 325 -9.57 6.04 1.99
CA LEU A 325 -8.88 7.17 2.63
C LEU A 325 -8.74 8.37 1.68
N GLY A 326 -8.31 8.14 0.44
CA GLY A 326 -8.10 9.19 -0.55
C GLY A 326 -9.41 9.84 -1.01
N CYS A 327 -10.41 9.04 -1.37
CA CYS A 327 -11.72 9.55 -1.78
C CYS A 327 -12.44 10.26 -0.62
N GLY A 328 -12.39 9.66 0.57
CA GLY A 328 -12.99 10.21 1.78
C GLY A 328 -12.33 11.49 2.28
N LEU A 329 -11.03 11.71 2.01
CA LEU A 329 -10.37 12.98 2.31
C LEU A 329 -11.04 14.15 1.59
N GLY A 330 -11.30 13.99 0.28
CA GLY A 330 -11.99 15.00 -0.52
C GLY A 330 -13.39 15.28 0.00
N MET A 331 -14.14 14.22 0.33
CA MET A 331 -15.49 14.33 0.89
C MET A 331 -15.50 14.99 2.27
N LEU A 332 -14.50 14.73 3.12
CA LEU A 332 -14.40 15.37 4.43
C LEU A 332 -14.13 16.87 4.30
N ALA A 333 -13.20 17.25 3.43
CA ALA A 333 -12.93 18.67 3.14
C ALA A 333 -14.17 19.38 2.60
N PHE A 334 -14.90 18.72 1.68
CA PHE A 334 -16.17 19.23 1.16
C PHE A 334 -17.21 19.44 2.27
N ALA A 335 -17.38 18.44 3.13
CA ALA A 335 -18.35 18.47 4.22
C ALA A 335 -18.09 19.62 5.21
N PHE A 336 -16.83 19.85 5.59
CA PHE A 336 -16.48 21.00 6.43
C PHE A 336 -16.59 22.34 5.71
N LEU A 337 -16.30 22.39 4.40
CA LEU A 337 -16.39 23.62 3.62
C LEU A 337 -17.84 24.10 3.49
N PHE A 338 -18.77 23.19 3.16
CA PHE A 338 -20.17 23.49 2.90
C PHE A 338 -21.09 23.08 4.07
N TRP A 339 -20.57 23.14 5.30
CA TRP A 339 -21.26 22.72 6.52
C TRP A 339 -22.67 23.34 6.67
N ASP A 340 -22.77 24.64 6.35
CA ASP A 340 -24.00 25.44 6.47
C ASP A 340 -24.77 25.55 5.14
N GLU A 341 -24.22 25.06 4.03
CA GLU A 341 -24.74 25.32 2.68
C GLU A 341 -25.25 24.06 1.95
N HIS A 342 -24.64 22.89 2.19
CA HIS A 342 -25.03 21.65 1.53
C HIS A 342 -25.85 20.75 2.47
N PRO A 343 -27.03 20.27 2.06
CA PRO A 343 -27.97 19.58 2.96
C PRO A 343 -27.41 18.28 3.55
N ALA A 344 -26.49 17.60 2.86
CA ALA A 344 -25.88 16.35 3.32
C ALA A 344 -24.51 16.52 4.00
N ALA A 345 -23.93 17.73 4.02
CA ALA A 345 -22.55 17.92 4.47
C ALA A 345 -22.33 17.44 5.91
N GLN A 346 -23.22 17.80 6.83
CA GLN A 346 -23.10 17.42 8.24
C GLN A 346 -23.21 15.90 8.44
N ALA A 347 -24.17 15.27 7.75
CA ALA A 347 -24.36 13.82 7.80
C ALA A 347 -23.13 13.07 7.27
N TRP A 348 -22.54 13.54 6.16
CA TRP A 348 -21.32 12.96 5.61
C TRP A 348 -20.12 13.14 6.54
N ALA A 349 -19.96 14.29 7.19
CA ALA A 349 -18.89 14.48 8.17
C ALA A 349 -18.99 13.49 9.34
N VAL A 350 -20.20 13.24 9.84
CA VAL A 350 -20.49 12.28 10.92
C VAL A 350 -20.20 10.83 10.49
N GLU A 351 -20.59 10.46 9.26
CA GLU A 351 -20.26 9.16 8.66
C GLU A 351 -18.74 8.97 8.54
N LEU A 352 -18.06 9.95 7.96
CA LEU A 352 -16.61 9.93 7.74
C LEU A 352 -15.81 9.93 9.05
N ARG A 353 -16.29 10.65 10.08
CA ARG A 353 -15.68 10.60 11.43
C ARG A 353 -15.79 9.22 12.06
N GLY A 354 -16.91 8.54 11.87
CA GLY A 354 -17.10 7.15 12.27
C GLY A 354 -16.15 6.20 11.54
N ALA A 355 -16.04 6.34 10.22
CA ALA A 355 -15.10 5.56 9.42
C ALA A 355 -13.66 5.78 9.89
N PHE A 356 -13.26 7.03 10.12
CA PHE A 356 -11.92 7.36 10.60
C PHE A 356 -11.66 6.84 12.03
N ALA A 357 -12.69 6.77 12.89
CA ALA A 357 -12.55 6.12 14.20
C ALA A 357 -12.17 4.63 14.09
N ARG A 358 -12.71 3.93 13.08
CA ARG A 358 -12.31 2.54 12.77
C ARG A 358 -10.87 2.48 12.29
N VAL A 359 -10.47 3.40 11.41
CA VAL A 359 -9.08 3.49 10.95
C VAL A 359 -8.14 3.67 12.12
N LEU A 360 -8.39 4.62 13.02
CA LEU A 360 -7.53 4.85 14.20
C LEU A 360 -7.39 3.59 15.08
N ALA A 361 -8.47 2.81 15.24
CA ALA A 361 -8.45 1.56 16.00
C ALA A 361 -7.65 0.43 15.32
N MET A 362 -7.43 0.53 14.01
CA MET A 362 -6.66 -0.44 13.21
C MET A 362 -5.16 -0.15 13.19
N LEU A 363 -4.74 1.05 13.63
CA LEU A 363 -3.34 1.48 13.60
C LEU A 363 -2.53 0.84 14.74
N PRO A 364 -1.43 0.11 14.46
CA PRO A 364 -0.65 -0.55 15.50
C PRO A 364 0.23 0.42 16.28
N ALA A 365 0.32 0.25 17.60
CA ALA A 365 1.07 1.17 18.44
C ALA A 365 2.58 1.26 18.11
N ASP A 366 3.15 0.25 17.45
CA ASP A 366 4.57 0.20 17.10
C ASP A 366 4.92 0.94 15.80
N GLY A 367 3.92 1.38 15.03
CA GLY A 367 4.09 2.11 13.77
C GLY A 367 4.27 1.23 12.53
N PHE A 368 4.07 -0.08 12.63
CA PHE A 368 4.17 -1.00 11.50
C PHE A 368 3.28 -0.57 10.32
N PHE A 369 3.81 -0.72 9.10
CA PHE A 369 3.06 -0.47 7.88
C PHE A 369 3.24 -1.60 6.84
N PRO A 370 2.15 -2.24 6.37
CA PRO A 370 2.23 -3.51 5.64
C PRO A 370 2.52 -3.43 4.13
N HIS A 371 2.22 -2.30 3.48
CA HIS A 371 2.14 -2.22 2.01
C HIS A 371 3.40 -1.68 1.31
N GLY A 372 4.47 -1.41 2.06
CA GLY A 372 5.71 -0.84 1.54
C GLY A 372 5.75 0.69 1.51
N ILE A 373 6.94 1.28 1.32
CA ILE A 373 7.15 2.72 1.56
C ILE A 373 6.42 3.62 0.55
N ASN A 374 6.28 3.22 -0.70
CA ASN A 374 5.50 3.98 -1.68
C ASN A 374 4.04 4.15 -1.24
N LEU A 375 3.40 3.08 -0.77
CA LEU A 375 2.05 3.13 -0.24
C LEU A 375 2.01 3.79 1.14
N TRP A 376 3.09 3.71 1.93
CA TRP A 376 3.22 4.50 3.16
C TRP A 376 3.07 5.99 2.84
N ILE A 377 3.82 6.50 1.86
CA ILE A 377 3.78 7.92 1.46
C ILE A 377 2.37 8.30 0.98
N TYR A 378 1.77 7.44 0.17
CA TYR A 378 0.46 7.66 -0.40
C TYR A 378 -0.63 7.72 0.69
N GLU A 379 -0.71 6.70 1.55
CA GLU A 379 -1.73 6.59 2.59
C GLU A 379 -1.54 7.61 3.72
N HIS A 380 -0.30 7.84 4.19
CA HIS A 380 -0.04 8.85 5.23
C HIS A 380 -0.30 10.27 4.72
N GLY A 381 -0.10 10.50 3.42
CA GLY A 381 -0.54 11.73 2.77
C GLY A 381 -2.03 11.99 2.95
N PHE A 382 -2.87 10.95 2.95
CA PHE A 382 -4.30 11.09 3.26
C PHE A 382 -4.54 11.20 4.77
N LEU A 383 -4.04 10.23 5.56
CA LEU A 383 -4.27 10.16 7.01
C LEU A 383 -3.92 11.46 7.73
N HIS A 384 -2.77 12.06 7.40
CA HIS A 384 -2.33 13.30 8.06
C HIS A 384 -3.26 14.47 7.74
N ARG A 385 -3.80 14.54 6.52
CA ARG A 385 -4.77 15.59 6.14
C ARG A 385 -6.15 15.35 6.73
N TRP A 386 -6.55 14.09 6.93
CA TRP A 386 -7.75 13.75 7.72
C TRP A 386 -7.62 14.28 9.16
N LEU A 387 -6.49 14.00 9.83
CA LEU A 387 -6.21 14.50 11.18
C LEU A 387 -6.25 16.03 11.22
N GLU A 388 -5.62 16.70 10.26
CA GLU A 388 -5.61 18.16 10.22
C GLU A 388 -6.99 18.76 9.94
N LEU A 389 -7.84 18.14 9.12
CA LEU A 389 -9.21 18.60 8.92
C LEU A 389 -10.02 18.50 10.20
N PHE A 390 -9.94 17.38 10.94
CA PHE A 390 -10.62 17.27 12.24
C PHE A 390 -10.09 18.26 13.27
N ARG A 391 -8.76 18.38 13.37
CA ARG A 391 -8.14 19.34 14.30
C ARG A 391 -8.51 20.78 13.96
N GLN A 392 -8.42 21.18 12.69
CA GLN A 392 -8.68 22.54 12.25
C GLN A 392 -10.17 22.88 12.28
N CYS A 393 -11.02 22.03 11.72
CA CYS A 393 -12.44 22.31 11.51
C CYS A 393 -13.31 21.93 12.70
N ALA A 394 -13.02 20.82 13.39
CA ALA A 394 -13.82 20.33 14.51
C ALA A 394 -13.17 20.58 15.89
N GLY A 395 -11.89 20.97 15.93
CA GLY A 395 -11.16 21.12 17.19
C GLY A 395 -10.75 19.79 17.83
N GLU A 396 -10.92 18.66 17.14
CA GLU A 396 -10.54 17.34 17.64
C GLU A 396 -9.06 17.07 17.35
N ASP A 397 -8.22 17.05 18.39
CA ASP A 397 -6.84 16.59 18.25
C ASP A 397 -6.78 15.06 18.28
N LEU A 398 -6.78 14.47 17.09
CA LEU A 398 -6.71 13.01 16.91
C LEU A 398 -5.28 12.47 16.80
N TRP A 399 -4.25 13.33 16.69
CA TRP A 399 -2.86 12.90 16.54
C TRP A 399 -2.37 12.08 17.74
N ASN A 400 -2.79 12.48 18.93
CA ASN A 400 -2.32 11.91 20.18
C ASN A 400 -3.27 10.84 20.75
N THR A 401 -4.32 10.47 20.01
CA THR A 401 -5.23 9.37 20.41
C THR A 401 -4.60 7.98 20.24
N THR A 402 -3.48 7.90 19.53
CA THR A 402 -2.69 6.69 19.31
C THR A 402 -1.21 7.06 19.21
N PRO A 403 -0.27 6.24 19.71
CA PRO A 403 1.16 6.48 19.51
C PRO A 403 1.61 6.23 18.06
N TYR A 404 0.74 5.68 17.20
CA TYR A 404 1.06 5.27 15.83
C TYR A 404 1.76 6.37 15.02
N PHE A 405 1.28 7.61 15.01
CA PHE A 405 1.79 8.60 14.06
C PHE A 405 3.25 9.00 14.31
N ALA A 406 3.67 9.05 15.58
CA ALA A 406 5.09 9.21 15.92
C ALA A 406 5.89 7.96 15.50
N ALA A 407 5.35 6.77 15.79
CA ALA A 407 6.00 5.50 15.50
C ALA A 407 6.06 5.17 13.98
N ALA A 408 5.13 5.67 13.17
CA ALA A 408 5.09 5.46 11.74
C ALA A 408 6.22 6.22 11.02
N ALA A 409 6.58 7.40 11.51
CA ALA A 409 7.78 8.10 11.05
C ALA A 409 9.06 7.30 11.37
N ARG A 410 9.10 6.64 12.54
CA ARG A 410 10.19 5.72 12.91
C ARG A 410 10.24 4.49 11.98
N PHE A 411 9.10 3.92 11.59
CA PHE A 411 9.06 2.86 10.57
C PHE A 411 9.64 3.32 9.24
N ARG A 412 9.19 4.49 8.76
CA ARG A 412 9.72 5.08 7.53
C ARG A 412 11.22 5.35 7.62
N ALA A 413 11.73 5.84 8.77
CA ALA A 413 13.15 6.07 9.01
C ALA A 413 13.97 4.76 9.05
N ALA A 414 13.46 3.73 9.72
CA ALA A 414 14.09 2.41 9.78
C ALA A 414 14.24 1.77 8.40
N ALA A 415 13.24 1.98 7.53
CA ALA A 415 13.26 1.50 6.15
C ALA A 415 14.06 2.38 5.18
N THR A 416 14.52 3.58 5.56
CA THR A 416 15.28 4.46 4.65
C THR A 416 16.70 3.95 4.44
N SER A 417 17.16 3.80 3.20
CA SER A 417 18.58 3.47 2.93
C SER A 417 19.52 4.51 3.54
N PRO A 418 20.75 4.15 3.93
CA PRO A 418 21.76 5.08 4.46
C PRO A 418 22.04 6.33 3.61
N ASP A 419 21.83 6.28 2.30
CA ASP A 419 21.96 7.43 1.38
C ASP A 419 20.65 8.21 1.17
N ASP A 420 19.61 7.84 1.92
CA ASP A 420 18.27 8.42 1.92
C ASP A 420 17.49 8.31 0.61
N SER A 421 17.98 7.51 -0.34
CA SER A 421 17.45 7.50 -1.70
C SER A 421 16.41 6.40 -1.96
N CYS A 422 16.33 5.41 -1.06
CA CYS A 422 15.48 4.23 -1.20
C CYS A 422 14.69 3.91 0.10
N GLY A 423 13.52 3.31 -0.07
CA GLY A 423 12.76 2.63 0.99
C GLY A 423 12.93 1.13 0.88
N VAL A 424 13.72 0.53 1.77
CA VAL A 424 14.08 -0.90 1.83
C VAL A 424 13.01 -1.63 2.65
N THR A 425 11.95 -2.12 2.01
CA THR A 425 10.83 -2.80 2.68
C THR A 425 10.07 -3.74 1.73
N PHE A 426 9.09 -4.49 2.26
CA PHE A 426 8.24 -5.44 1.55
C PHE A 426 6.86 -4.84 1.20
N GLY A 427 6.10 -5.49 0.30
CA GLY A 427 4.77 -5.07 -0.16
C GLY A 427 4.78 -4.74 -1.65
N ASP A 428 4.30 -3.57 -2.06
CA ASP A 428 4.40 -3.10 -3.44
C ASP A 428 5.52 -2.06 -3.65
N PRO A 429 6.78 -2.29 -3.23
CA PRO A 429 7.77 -1.24 -3.13
C PRO A 429 8.16 -0.70 -4.52
N GLN A 430 7.86 0.57 -4.74
CA GLN A 430 8.73 1.38 -5.58
C GLN A 430 9.90 1.81 -4.69
N TYR A 431 11.06 1.16 -4.80
CA TYR A 431 12.16 1.39 -3.83
C TYR A 431 12.66 2.84 -3.85
N ARG A 432 12.72 3.52 -5.00
CA ARG A 432 13.06 4.94 -5.08
C ARG A 432 11.88 5.79 -4.58
N VAL A 433 12.08 6.49 -3.46
CA VAL A 433 11.02 7.26 -2.78
C VAL A 433 11.53 8.58 -2.22
N THR A 434 10.80 9.64 -2.48
CA THR A 434 10.98 10.97 -1.87
C THR A 434 9.69 11.78 -2.02
N GLY A 435 9.71 13.05 -1.61
CA GLY A 435 8.56 13.97 -1.70
C GLY A 435 7.63 13.94 -0.49
N ASP A 436 7.94 13.09 0.49
CA ASP A 436 7.20 12.90 1.74
C ASP A 436 7.73 13.71 2.94
N SER A 437 8.66 14.63 2.70
CA SER A 437 9.21 15.56 3.72
C SER A 437 8.11 16.18 4.58
N TRP A 438 7.07 16.72 3.95
CA TRP A 438 5.96 17.39 4.61
C TRP A 438 5.18 16.47 5.56
N CYS A 439 5.07 15.17 5.26
CA CYS A 439 4.37 14.22 6.12
C CYS A 439 5.09 14.10 7.47
N HIS A 440 6.42 14.02 7.43
CA HIS A 440 7.27 13.90 8.63
C HIS A 440 7.34 15.19 9.42
N LEU A 441 7.44 16.33 8.74
CA LEU A 441 7.45 17.64 9.39
C LEU A 441 6.11 17.92 10.10
N LEU A 442 4.99 17.56 9.48
CA LEU A 442 3.68 17.63 10.12
C LEU A 442 3.57 16.69 11.33
N ALA A 443 4.00 15.43 11.18
CA ALA A 443 4.02 14.48 12.30
C ALA A 443 4.89 15.00 13.46
N ALA A 444 6.08 15.55 13.18
CA ALA A 444 6.96 16.16 14.17
C ALA A 444 6.31 17.36 14.87
N GLN A 445 5.66 18.24 14.10
CA GLN A 445 4.96 19.39 14.64
C GLN A 445 3.85 19.00 15.62
N ARG A 446 3.13 17.90 15.33
CA ARG A 446 1.94 17.48 16.08
C ARG A 446 2.23 16.52 17.22
N THR A 447 3.24 15.67 17.08
CA THR A 447 3.57 14.63 18.08
C THR A 447 4.82 14.97 18.89
N GLY A 448 5.63 15.95 18.47
CA GLY A 448 6.91 16.25 19.10
C GLY A 448 8.05 15.29 18.74
N ALA A 449 7.84 14.34 17.83
CA ALA A 449 8.84 13.33 17.48
C ALA A 449 10.08 13.94 16.79
N ALA A 450 11.22 13.93 17.49
CA ALA A 450 12.50 14.44 16.98
C ALA A 450 13.04 13.64 15.78
N GLU A 451 12.80 12.32 15.74
CA GLU A 451 13.16 11.48 14.59
C GLU A 451 12.37 11.86 13.34
N ALA A 452 11.08 12.20 13.48
CA ALA A 452 10.26 12.68 12.38
C ALA A 452 10.78 14.02 11.84
N GLN A 453 11.17 14.95 12.73
CA GLN A 453 11.78 16.21 12.32
C GLN A 453 13.08 15.95 11.52
N ALA A 454 13.96 15.11 12.05
CA ALA A 454 15.25 14.78 11.42
C ALA A 454 15.08 14.18 10.02
N LEU A 455 14.13 13.25 9.87
CA LEU A 455 13.83 12.65 8.58
C LEU A 455 13.21 13.68 7.62
N GLY A 456 12.26 14.48 8.08
CA GLY A 456 11.61 15.51 7.27
C GLY A 456 12.61 16.54 6.72
N GLU A 457 13.55 17.01 7.54
CA GLU A 457 14.60 17.95 7.13
C GLU A 457 15.59 17.35 6.12
N ARG A 458 15.98 16.10 6.30
CA ARG A 458 16.83 15.38 5.33
C ARG A 458 16.15 15.27 3.97
N LEU A 459 14.88 14.88 3.95
CA LEU A 459 14.10 14.70 2.72
C LEU A 459 13.73 16.04 2.06
N LEU A 460 13.61 17.13 2.83
CA LEU A 460 13.20 18.45 2.35
C LEU A 460 14.08 18.99 1.20
N ASN A 461 15.37 18.63 1.21
CA ASN A 461 16.36 19.08 0.23
C ASN A 461 16.59 18.10 -0.92
N GLN A 462 15.99 16.92 -0.86
CA GLN A 462 16.13 15.94 -1.92
C GLN A 462 15.39 16.39 -3.17
N HIS A 463 16.02 16.15 -4.32
CA HIS A 463 15.39 16.31 -5.62
C HIS A 463 14.73 14.99 -6.02
N PRO A 464 13.41 14.98 -6.33
CA PRO A 464 12.76 13.77 -6.80
C PRO A 464 13.34 13.32 -8.14
N ARG A 465 14.04 12.18 -8.11
CA ARG A 465 14.52 11.43 -9.28
C ARG A 465 13.95 10.01 -9.20
N ASP A 466 13.53 9.48 -10.34
CA ASP A 466 13.01 8.11 -10.50
C ASP A 466 11.85 7.77 -9.54
N THR A 467 11.20 8.80 -9.00
CA THR A 467 10.11 8.73 -8.05
C THR A 467 8.78 8.88 -8.80
N ASP A 468 7.77 8.14 -8.38
CA ASP A 468 6.40 8.33 -8.88
C ASP A 468 5.96 9.79 -8.73
N HIS A 469 5.46 10.39 -9.82
CA HIS A 469 5.01 11.78 -9.79
C HIS A 469 3.91 12.06 -8.75
N ARG A 470 3.15 11.02 -8.35
CA ARG A 470 2.09 11.13 -7.35
C ARG A 470 2.64 11.25 -5.93
N HIS A 471 3.85 10.77 -5.65
CA HIS A 471 4.48 10.83 -4.32
C HIS A 471 5.25 12.13 -4.10
N ALA A 472 5.74 12.75 -5.16
CA ALA A 472 6.48 14.00 -5.10
C ALA A 472 5.81 15.14 -5.90
N PRO A 473 4.51 15.43 -5.69
CA PRO A 473 3.86 16.47 -6.44
C PRO A 473 4.46 17.85 -6.10
N PRO A 474 4.61 18.78 -7.06
CA PRO A 474 5.19 20.10 -6.79
C PRO A 474 4.42 20.90 -5.73
N ARG A 475 3.11 20.69 -5.59
CA ARG A 475 2.30 21.34 -4.55
C ARG A 475 2.73 21.01 -3.12
N ARG A 476 3.53 19.96 -2.89
CA ARG A 476 4.07 19.63 -1.56
C ARG A 476 4.83 20.79 -0.92
N ARG A 477 5.39 21.70 -1.72
CA ARG A 477 6.08 22.90 -1.23
C ARG A 477 5.17 23.81 -0.39
N VAL A 478 3.86 23.81 -0.66
CA VAL A 478 2.88 24.52 0.16
C VAL A 478 2.75 23.85 1.54
N TYR A 479 2.72 22.51 1.58
CA TYR A 479 2.66 21.76 2.83
C TYR A 479 3.95 21.87 3.67
N GLU A 480 5.12 21.83 3.01
CA GLU A 480 6.41 22.11 3.67
C GLU A 480 6.43 23.52 4.29
N LEU A 481 5.91 24.52 3.57
CA LEU A 481 5.74 25.87 4.11
C LEU A 481 4.81 25.86 5.32
N LEU A 482 3.66 25.19 5.26
CA LEU A 482 2.68 25.18 6.36
C LEU A 482 3.25 24.56 7.64
N TRP A 483 3.90 23.39 7.52
CA TRP A 483 4.12 22.53 8.69
C TRP A 483 5.57 22.41 9.17
N HIS A 484 6.55 22.93 8.43
CA HIS A 484 7.92 22.95 8.93
C HIS A 484 8.09 23.97 10.07
N ASP A 485 8.50 23.52 11.25
CA ASP A 485 9.09 24.38 12.28
C ASP A 485 10.61 24.16 12.32
N PRO A 486 11.43 25.09 11.80
CA PRO A 486 12.88 24.91 11.71
C PRO A 486 13.61 24.99 13.06
N ARG A 487 12.91 25.30 14.16
CA ARG A 487 13.53 25.49 15.49
C ARG A 487 13.57 24.20 16.31
N ARG A 488 12.98 23.11 15.80
CA ARG A 488 12.89 21.84 16.51
C ARG A 488 14.22 21.08 16.44
N SER A 489 14.54 20.39 17.53
CA SER A 489 15.72 19.52 17.59
C SER A 489 15.57 18.32 16.66
N THR A 490 16.66 17.93 16.03
CA THR A 490 16.75 16.72 15.21
C THR A 490 17.61 15.66 15.88
N GLN A 491 17.27 14.40 15.66
CA GLN A 491 18.10 13.26 16.01
C GLN A 491 18.12 12.28 14.83
N PRO A 492 19.23 12.18 14.06
CA PRO A 492 19.31 11.23 12.96
C PRO A 492 19.45 9.79 13.49
N PRO A 493 18.93 8.79 12.75
CA PRO A 493 19.12 7.38 13.11
C PRO A 493 20.58 6.97 12.91
N GLY A 494 21.17 6.37 13.94
CA GLY A 494 22.46 5.68 13.86
C GLY A 494 22.29 4.16 13.64
N ASP A 495 23.34 3.41 13.95
CA ASP A 495 23.27 1.95 14.00
C ASP A 495 22.20 1.49 14.99
N ALA A 496 21.30 0.63 14.52
CA ALA A 496 20.12 0.25 15.27
C ALA A 496 19.62 -1.15 14.89
N VAL A 497 18.92 -1.78 15.83
CA VAL A 497 18.04 -2.92 15.57
C VAL A 497 16.63 -2.47 15.92
N THR A 498 15.79 -2.28 14.91
CA THR A 498 14.41 -1.80 15.09
C THR A 498 13.46 -2.92 14.73
N TYR A 499 12.52 -3.24 15.63
CA TYR A 499 11.59 -4.35 15.45
C TYR A 499 10.14 -3.88 15.59
N PHE A 500 9.36 -4.09 14.52
CA PHE A 500 7.92 -3.87 14.44
C PHE A 500 7.22 -5.21 14.56
N ARG A 501 6.74 -5.51 15.77
CA ARG A 501 6.17 -6.82 16.14
C ARG A 501 4.84 -7.06 15.47
N ASP A 502 4.03 -6.02 15.29
CA ASP A 502 2.68 -6.15 14.75
C ASP A 502 2.66 -6.86 13.39
N GLY A 503 3.61 -6.53 12.52
CA GLY A 503 3.83 -7.19 11.23
C GLY A 503 5.00 -8.18 11.18
N GLY A 504 5.71 -8.36 12.29
CA GLY A 504 6.89 -9.23 12.36
C GLY A 504 8.06 -8.76 11.48
N GLN A 505 8.30 -7.45 11.35
CA GLN A 505 9.35 -6.89 10.50
C GLN A 505 10.50 -6.29 11.29
N VAL A 506 11.72 -6.75 11.00
CA VAL A 506 12.96 -6.32 11.66
C VAL A 506 13.80 -5.52 10.68
N PHE A 507 14.44 -4.46 11.17
CA PHE A 507 15.44 -3.67 10.47
C PHE A 507 16.74 -3.66 11.27
N VAL A 508 17.87 -3.90 10.61
CA VAL A 508 19.20 -3.82 11.20
C VAL A 508 20.05 -2.87 10.36
N ARG A 509 20.47 -1.75 10.96
CA ARG A 509 21.38 -0.77 10.34
C ARG A 509 22.78 -0.91 10.95
N ARG A 510 23.78 -1.00 10.08
CA ARG A 510 25.22 -1.01 10.41
C ARG A 510 25.98 -0.20 9.37
N GLY A 511 26.36 1.02 9.70
CA GLY A 511 27.03 1.94 8.78
C GLY A 511 26.27 2.13 7.47
N ASP A 512 26.86 1.67 6.37
CA ASP A 512 26.30 1.73 5.01
C ASP A 512 25.39 0.55 4.65
N THR A 513 25.12 -0.35 5.60
CA THR A 513 24.32 -1.56 5.39
C THR A 513 22.98 -1.45 6.10
N LEU A 514 21.90 -1.77 5.39
CA LEU A 514 20.55 -1.92 5.93
C LEU A 514 19.99 -3.28 5.52
N VAL A 515 19.65 -4.08 6.53
CA VAL A 515 19.03 -5.40 6.40
C VAL A 515 17.60 -5.32 6.89
N THR A 516 16.65 -5.91 6.16
CA THR A 516 15.31 -6.16 6.69
C THR A 516 14.84 -7.58 6.41
N LEU A 517 14.13 -8.16 7.37
CA LEU A 517 13.43 -9.43 7.25
C LEU A 517 12.01 -9.27 7.79
N ARG A 518 11.04 -9.94 7.17
CA ARG A 518 9.65 -9.95 7.62
C ARG A 518 9.13 -11.37 7.76
N SER A 519 8.49 -11.68 8.90
CA SER A 519 7.74 -12.92 9.10
C SER A 519 6.56 -12.66 10.03
N GLY A 520 5.33 -12.62 9.52
CA GLY A 520 4.16 -12.30 10.32
C GLY A 520 2.87 -12.13 9.52
N ALA A 521 1.89 -11.47 10.13
CA ALA A 521 0.60 -11.23 9.50
C ALA A 521 0.71 -10.24 8.31
N PRO A 522 0.01 -10.48 7.18
CA PRO A 522 0.08 -9.62 5.99
C PRO A 522 -0.28 -8.14 6.23
N LEU A 523 -1.30 -7.86 7.02
CA LEU A 523 -1.70 -6.49 7.41
C LEU A 523 -1.30 -6.13 8.84
N GLY A 524 -0.59 -7.03 9.54
CA GLY A 524 -0.30 -6.90 10.96
C GLY A 524 -1.40 -7.45 11.87
N ARG A 525 -1.04 -7.70 13.14
CA ARG A 525 -1.91 -8.34 14.14
C ARG A 525 -3.07 -7.43 14.57
N GLN A 526 -2.84 -6.12 14.69
CA GLN A 526 -3.85 -5.15 15.11
C GLN A 526 -5.01 -5.06 14.09
N ARG A 527 -4.68 -4.93 12.79
CA ARG A 527 -5.69 -4.89 11.72
C ARG A 527 -6.48 -6.19 11.63
N ARG A 528 -5.78 -7.32 11.80
CA ARG A 528 -6.41 -8.65 11.85
C ARG A 528 -7.37 -8.79 13.03
N ALA A 529 -6.99 -8.31 14.22
CA ALA A 529 -7.86 -8.31 15.39
C ALA A 529 -9.12 -7.43 15.18
N ALA A 530 -9.03 -6.40 14.33
CA ALA A 530 -10.15 -5.57 13.91
C ALA A 530 -11.02 -6.18 12.79
N GLY A 531 -10.70 -7.39 12.30
CA GLY A 531 -11.49 -8.13 11.31
C GLY A 531 -10.91 -8.11 9.89
N GLU A 532 -9.76 -7.48 9.66
CA GLU A 532 -9.11 -7.46 8.35
C GLU A 532 -8.16 -8.65 8.19
N VAL A 533 -8.67 -9.71 7.57
CA VAL A 533 -8.05 -11.04 7.58
C VAL A 533 -7.27 -11.40 6.31
N GLY A 534 -7.17 -10.48 5.35
CA GLY A 534 -6.46 -10.65 4.07
C GLY A 534 -5.17 -9.83 3.98
N GLY A 535 -4.78 -9.48 2.75
CA GLY A 535 -3.59 -8.65 2.45
C GLY A 535 -3.82 -7.45 1.52
N TYR A 536 -5.08 -7.12 1.20
CA TYR A 536 -5.47 -6.02 0.29
C TYR A 536 -4.76 -6.01 -1.06
N GLY A 537 -4.35 -7.20 -1.53
CA GLY A 537 -3.57 -7.36 -2.76
C GLY A 537 -2.13 -6.85 -2.71
N HIS A 538 -1.78 -5.89 -1.86
CA HIS A 538 -0.47 -5.23 -1.81
C HIS A 538 0.58 -5.94 -0.94
N SER A 539 0.19 -7.01 -0.24
CA SER A 539 1.14 -7.91 0.44
C SER A 539 1.77 -8.90 -0.54
N ASP A 540 2.87 -9.54 -0.17
CA ASP A 540 3.52 -10.59 -0.98
C ASP A 540 3.61 -11.92 -0.22
N PRO A 541 3.69 -13.07 -0.93
CA PRO A 541 4.03 -14.38 -0.38
C PRO A 541 5.53 -14.45 -0.02
N CYS A 542 5.97 -13.59 0.91
CA CYS A 542 7.38 -13.32 1.17
C CYS A 542 7.80 -13.46 2.65
N ASN A 543 7.07 -14.23 3.45
CA ASN A 543 7.46 -14.46 4.84
C ASN A 543 8.83 -15.14 4.91
N GLY A 544 9.74 -14.59 5.71
CA GLY A 544 11.14 -15.00 5.82
C GLY A 544 12.06 -14.41 4.77
N ALA A 545 11.56 -13.67 3.77
CA ALA A 545 12.41 -13.00 2.79
C ALA A 545 13.32 -11.97 3.48
N VAL A 546 14.51 -11.76 2.90
CA VAL A 546 15.50 -10.78 3.38
C VAL A 546 15.78 -9.78 2.27
N LEU A 547 15.88 -8.50 2.61
CA LEU A 547 16.43 -7.45 1.73
C LEU A 547 17.71 -6.92 2.36
N VAL A 548 18.71 -6.65 1.52
CA VAL A 548 20.00 -6.11 1.91
C VAL A 548 20.38 -4.98 0.97
N TRP A 549 20.35 -3.77 1.49
CA TRP A 549 20.91 -2.60 0.84
C TRP A 549 22.31 -2.34 1.39
N ARG A 550 23.29 -2.12 0.50
CA ARG A 550 24.66 -1.78 0.89
C ARG A 550 25.31 -0.84 -0.10
N GLY A 551 25.94 0.20 0.42
CA GLY A 551 26.86 1.07 -0.32
C GLY A 551 26.32 1.65 -1.63
N GLY A 552 25.00 1.86 -1.78
CA GLY A 552 24.39 2.42 -2.99
C GLY A 552 23.52 1.48 -3.82
N THR A 553 23.48 0.17 -3.50
CA THR A 553 22.69 -0.81 -4.26
C THR A 553 22.01 -1.86 -3.37
N PHE A 554 21.04 -2.59 -3.96
CA PHE A 554 20.51 -3.81 -3.35
C PHE A 554 21.41 -4.99 -3.71
N VAL A 555 22.16 -5.48 -2.73
CA VAL A 555 22.93 -6.73 -2.85
C VAL A 555 22.06 -7.96 -2.59
N GLY A 556 20.95 -7.79 -1.86
CA GLY A 556 19.79 -8.69 -1.82
C GLY A 556 18.51 -7.88 -2.03
N SER A 557 17.83 -8.04 -3.17
CA SER A 557 16.59 -7.32 -3.50
C SER A 557 15.35 -8.21 -3.36
N GLY A 558 14.19 -7.57 -3.34
CA GLY A 558 12.92 -8.22 -3.63
C GLY A 558 12.45 -7.75 -4.99
N PRO A 559 11.28 -8.22 -5.43
CA PRO A 559 10.73 -7.72 -6.65
C PRO A 559 10.38 -6.25 -6.48
N GLY A 560 10.39 -5.52 -7.60
CA GLY A 560 9.69 -4.24 -7.67
C GLY A 560 8.17 -4.46 -7.68
N PRO A 561 7.39 -3.44 -8.01
CA PRO A 561 5.94 -3.61 -8.12
C PRO A 561 5.57 -4.57 -9.24
N LEU A 562 4.71 -5.56 -8.96
CA LEU A 562 4.46 -6.73 -9.82
C LEU A 562 2.96 -7.10 -9.85
N TYR A 563 2.48 -7.60 -10.99
CA TYR A 563 1.09 -8.03 -11.15
C TYR A 563 0.82 -9.46 -10.69
N ARG A 564 1.82 -10.33 -10.69
CA ARG A 564 1.68 -11.72 -10.24
C ARG A 564 2.66 -12.00 -9.13
N ARG A 565 2.12 -12.23 -7.94
CA ARG A 565 2.79 -12.45 -6.66
C ARG A 565 3.41 -13.84 -6.66
N ASP A 566 4.71 -13.92 -6.87
CA ASP A 566 5.44 -15.19 -6.93
C ASP A 566 6.48 -15.25 -5.80
N THR A 567 6.45 -16.33 -5.02
CA THR A 567 7.44 -16.61 -3.96
C THR A 567 8.86 -16.66 -4.54
N ALA A 568 8.98 -17.18 -5.77
CA ALA A 568 10.22 -17.28 -6.52
C ALA A 568 10.89 -15.93 -6.83
N LEU A 569 10.18 -14.80 -6.69
CA LEU A 569 10.73 -13.46 -6.89
C LEU A 569 11.31 -12.85 -5.62
N HIS A 570 11.27 -13.57 -4.51
CA HIS A 570 11.84 -13.16 -3.23
C HIS A 570 13.06 -14.02 -2.89
N ASN A 571 13.90 -13.53 -1.97
CA ASN A 571 15.07 -14.25 -1.46
C ASN A 571 14.64 -15.41 -0.56
N LEU A 572 14.02 -16.44 -1.13
CA LEU A 572 13.29 -17.53 -0.45
C LEU A 572 13.48 -18.86 -1.18
N VAL A 573 12.78 -19.89 -0.71
CA VAL A 573 12.80 -21.23 -1.29
C VAL A 573 11.45 -21.55 -1.93
N THR A 574 11.48 -22.27 -3.05
CA THR A 574 10.32 -22.90 -3.67
C THR A 574 10.48 -24.43 -3.73
N VAL A 575 9.37 -25.15 -3.69
CA VAL A 575 9.27 -26.62 -3.83
C VAL A 575 8.51 -26.92 -5.12
N ASP A 576 9.11 -27.67 -6.04
CA ASP A 576 8.55 -27.97 -7.37
C ASP A 576 8.03 -26.70 -8.09
N GLY A 577 8.80 -25.61 -7.99
CA GLY A 577 8.48 -24.31 -8.57
C GLY A 577 7.35 -23.52 -7.90
N ARG A 578 6.80 -23.99 -6.77
CA ARG A 578 5.73 -23.36 -6.00
C ARG A 578 6.20 -22.92 -4.60
N GLY A 579 5.48 -21.99 -3.99
CA GLY A 579 5.89 -21.43 -2.70
C GLY A 579 4.78 -21.24 -1.68
N GLN A 580 4.75 -20.04 -1.10
CA GLN A 580 3.90 -19.70 0.02
C GLN A 580 2.43 -19.47 -0.40
N ILE A 581 1.55 -19.37 0.58
CA ILE A 581 0.15 -19.01 0.34
C ILE A 581 0.09 -17.65 -0.38
N GLY A 582 -0.65 -17.61 -1.49
CA GLY A 582 -0.71 -16.45 -2.40
C GLY A 582 0.26 -16.53 -3.57
N ASP A 583 1.05 -17.61 -3.70
CA ASP A 583 1.94 -17.84 -4.83
C ASP A 583 1.18 -17.93 -6.16
N SER A 584 1.75 -17.34 -7.22
CA SER A 584 1.13 -17.23 -8.56
C SER A 584 -0.19 -16.45 -8.61
N CYS A 585 -0.63 -15.83 -7.52
CA CYS A 585 -1.86 -15.03 -7.49
C CYS A 585 -1.60 -13.62 -8.05
N VAL A 586 -2.62 -12.99 -8.65
CA VAL A 586 -2.50 -11.59 -9.10
C VAL A 586 -2.38 -10.64 -7.91
N TRP A 587 -3.13 -10.96 -6.86
CA TRP A 587 -3.20 -10.21 -5.62
C TRP A 587 -3.06 -11.19 -4.47
N PHE A 588 -2.42 -10.75 -3.39
CA PHE A 588 -2.36 -11.56 -2.18
C PHE A 588 -3.79 -11.85 -1.67
N PRO A 589 -4.05 -13.06 -1.13
CA PRO A 589 -5.38 -13.48 -0.71
C PRO A 589 -6.12 -12.44 0.14
N ASP A 590 -7.38 -12.21 -0.19
CA ASP A 590 -8.31 -11.37 0.59
C ASP A 590 -8.73 -12.02 1.92
N PHE A 591 -8.39 -13.29 2.10
CA PHE A 591 -8.59 -14.04 3.32
C PHE A 591 -7.43 -15.02 3.53
N LEU A 592 -6.86 -14.99 4.74
CA LEU A 592 -5.81 -15.88 5.17
C LEU A 592 -6.18 -16.50 6.52
N GLU A 593 -6.26 -17.82 6.56
CA GLU A 593 -6.49 -18.57 7.80
C GLU A 593 -5.32 -18.40 8.79
N GLU A 594 -5.61 -18.50 10.09
CA GLU A 594 -4.59 -18.32 11.14
C GLU A 594 -3.45 -19.33 11.03
N GLY A 595 -3.76 -20.56 10.60
CA GLY A 595 -2.76 -21.63 10.43
C GLY A 595 -1.72 -21.34 9.36
N PHE A 596 -1.96 -20.37 8.47
CA PHE A 596 -1.02 -19.95 7.44
C PHE A 596 -0.15 -18.75 7.85
N ILE A 597 -0.37 -18.19 9.03
CA ILE A 597 0.40 -17.05 9.54
C ILE A 597 1.56 -17.58 10.37
N PRO A 598 2.82 -17.24 10.05
CA PRO A 598 3.95 -17.70 10.83
C PRO A 598 3.98 -17.01 12.19
N ALA A 599 4.75 -17.58 13.11
CA ALA A 599 5.14 -16.88 14.32
C ALA A 599 6.02 -15.67 13.98
N GLU A 600 5.99 -14.67 14.85
CA GLU A 600 6.91 -13.53 14.83
C GLU A 600 8.39 -14.00 14.88
N PRO A 601 9.31 -13.29 14.20
CA PRO A 601 10.72 -13.66 14.23
C PRO A 601 11.30 -13.47 15.64
N VAL A 602 12.08 -14.44 16.09
CA VAL A 602 12.82 -14.35 17.35
C VAL A 602 14.10 -13.56 17.12
N VAL A 603 14.19 -12.37 17.71
CA VAL A 603 15.36 -11.48 17.62
C VAL A 603 16.17 -11.54 18.93
N ARG A 604 17.45 -11.91 18.85
CA ARG A 604 18.36 -11.98 20.00
C ARG A 604 19.66 -11.24 19.72
N LYS A 605 20.03 -10.32 20.61
CA LYS A 605 21.39 -9.76 20.62
C LYS A 605 22.37 -10.86 21.01
N ILE A 606 23.47 -10.97 20.28
CA ILE A 606 24.54 -11.93 20.55
C ILE A 606 25.89 -11.19 20.60
N ARG A 607 26.96 -11.89 20.99
CA ARG A 607 28.31 -11.31 20.89
C ARG A 607 28.65 -11.05 19.42
N GLY A 608 28.97 -9.81 19.09
CA GLY A 608 29.37 -9.39 17.73
C GLY A 608 28.22 -9.19 16.74
N GLY A 609 26.96 -9.14 17.17
CA GLY A 609 25.85 -8.86 16.26
C GLY A 609 24.45 -9.18 16.81
N VAL A 610 23.52 -9.44 15.89
CA VAL A 610 22.13 -9.84 16.18
C VAL A 610 21.75 -11.10 15.41
N ARG A 611 21.09 -12.04 16.08
CA ARG A 611 20.51 -13.25 15.49
C ARG A 611 19.00 -13.10 15.34
N ILE A 612 18.48 -13.41 14.16
CA ILE A 612 17.06 -13.40 13.82
C ILE A 612 16.69 -14.83 13.38
N THR A 613 15.61 -15.39 13.92
CA THR A 613 15.15 -16.75 13.58
C THR A 613 13.67 -16.73 13.22
N SER A 614 13.30 -17.33 12.09
CA SER A 614 11.92 -17.40 11.59
C SER A 614 11.53 -18.84 11.26
N GLU A 615 10.31 -19.22 11.61
CA GLU A 615 9.73 -20.53 11.27
C GLU A 615 8.68 -20.34 10.17
N LEU A 616 8.92 -20.97 9.01
CA LEU A 616 8.23 -20.64 7.76
C LEU A 616 7.37 -21.77 7.22
N ALA A 617 7.45 -22.99 7.77
CA ALA A 617 6.71 -24.16 7.26
C ALA A 617 5.20 -23.88 7.09
N ALA A 618 4.58 -23.22 8.07
CA ALA A 618 3.15 -22.86 8.04
C ALA A 618 2.76 -21.94 6.87
N THR A 619 3.70 -21.22 6.29
CA THR A 619 3.42 -20.27 5.19
C THR A 619 3.35 -20.94 3.83
N TYR A 620 3.87 -22.16 3.70
CA TYR A 620 3.90 -22.91 2.44
C TYR A 620 2.57 -23.56 2.13
N LEU A 621 2.27 -23.68 0.83
CA LEU A 621 1.12 -24.45 0.36
C LEU A 621 1.17 -25.89 0.93
N PRO A 622 0.11 -26.39 1.59
CA PRO A 622 0.15 -27.66 2.31
C PRO A 622 0.62 -28.87 1.48
N GLN A 623 0.22 -28.95 0.21
CA GLN A 623 0.57 -30.04 -0.70
C GLN A 623 2.06 -30.08 -1.08
N LEU A 624 2.82 -29.03 -0.78
CA LEU A 624 4.28 -29.03 -0.95
C LEU A 624 4.98 -29.86 0.13
N GLY A 625 4.28 -30.25 1.20
CA GLY A 625 4.80 -31.18 2.20
C GLY A 625 5.93 -30.60 3.06
N VAL A 626 6.02 -29.27 3.21
CA VAL A 626 7.04 -28.62 4.03
C VAL A 626 6.77 -28.90 5.52
N ARG A 627 7.57 -29.79 6.12
CA ARG A 627 7.49 -30.10 7.56
C ARG A 627 8.24 -29.09 8.40
N ARG A 628 9.39 -28.64 7.88
CA ARG A 628 10.26 -27.68 8.53
C ARG A 628 10.85 -26.75 7.49
N HIS A 629 10.82 -25.46 7.78
CA HIS A 629 11.64 -24.47 7.13
C HIS A 629 12.00 -23.42 8.17
N THR A 630 13.18 -23.57 8.75
CA THR A 630 13.72 -22.63 9.74
C THR A 630 14.76 -21.78 9.04
N ARG A 631 14.60 -20.45 9.09
CA ARG A 631 15.61 -19.51 8.60
C ARG A 631 16.27 -18.80 9.76
N ILE A 632 17.59 -18.84 9.80
CA ILE A 632 18.42 -18.12 10.77
C ILE A 632 19.26 -17.10 10.01
N ILE A 633 19.29 -15.85 10.47
CA ILE A 633 20.19 -14.82 9.96
C ILE A 633 20.93 -14.19 11.14
N VAL A 634 22.24 -14.08 11.02
CA VAL A 634 23.10 -13.30 11.91
C VAL A 634 23.61 -12.09 11.15
N VAL A 635 23.34 -10.90 11.66
CA VAL A 635 23.91 -9.65 11.15
C VAL A 635 25.02 -9.23 12.12
N GLY A 636 26.25 -9.19 11.63
CA GLY A 636 27.44 -8.79 12.38
C GLY A 636 27.49 -7.30 12.65
N ASP A 637 28.24 -6.89 13.66
CA ASP A 637 28.47 -5.47 13.98
C ASP A 637 29.25 -4.73 12.88
N ASP A 638 29.97 -5.47 12.03
CA ASP A 638 30.65 -4.97 10.82
C ASP A 638 29.73 -4.87 9.58
N GLY A 639 28.45 -5.24 9.72
CA GLY A 639 27.50 -5.27 8.61
C GLY A 639 27.55 -6.53 7.74
N SER A 640 28.38 -7.53 8.07
CA SER A 640 28.35 -8.84 7.41
C SER A 640 27.08 -9.63 7.78
N LEU A 641 26.66 -10.55 6.91
CA LEU A 641 25.50 -11.40 7.16
C LEU A 641 25.86 -12.88 6.99
N ARG A 642 25.45 -13.71 7.94
CA ARG A 642 25.43 -15.18 7.80
C ARG A 642 24.00 -15.67 7.85
N GLY A 643 23.60 -16.50 6.92
CA GLY A 643 22.28 -17.12 6.93
C GLY A 643 22.33 -18.63 6.78
N GLU A 644 21.31 -19.28 7.32
CA GLU A 644 21.11 -20.71 7.26
C GLU A 644 19.62 -20.98 7.04
N ASP A 645 19.30 -21.75 6.00
CA ASP A 645 17.96 -22.30 5.76
C ASP A 645 17.99 -23.81 6.02
N VAL A 646 17.23 -24.28 7.01
CA VAL A 646 17.06 -25.71 7.33
C VAL A 646 15.68 -26.16 6.86
N ILE A 647 15.64 -27.06 5.87
CA ILE A 647 14.41 -27.45 5.17
C ILE A 647 14.22 -28.96 5.24
N GLU A 648 13.01 -29.40 5.60
CA GLU A 648 12.60 -30.80 5.63
C GLU A 648 11.21 -30.93 4.99
N LEU A 649 11.09 -31.85 4.04
CA LEU A 649 9.87 -32.16 3.29
C LEU A 649 9.35 -33.56 3.67
N THR A 650 8.08 -33.83 3.41
CA THR A 650 7.49 -35.17 3.54
C THR A 650 7.90 -36.14 2.44
N ARG A 651 8.43 -35.62 1.31
CA ARG A 651 8.87 -36.38 0.14
C ARG A 651 10.05 -35.68 -0.52
N GLU A 652 10.78 -36.40 -1.36
CA GLU A 652 11.73 -35.75 -2.26
C GLU A 652 10.98 -34.89 -3.28
N ALA A 653 11.55 -33.73 -3.56
CA ALA A 653 11.04 -32.73 -4.49
C ALA A 653 12.19 -31.85 -4.97
N GLU A 654 11.95 -31.06 -6.01
CA GLU A 654 12.88 -30.03 -6.42
C GLU A 654 12.80 -28.84 -5.45
N LEU A 655 13.85 -28.63 -4.66
CA LEU A 655 14.05 -27.45 -3.84
C LEU A 655 14.89 -26.43 -4.63
N THR A 656 14.36 -25.22 -4.79
CA THR A 656 15.11 -24.10 -5.38
C THR A 656 15.19 -22.94 -4.40
N TRP A 657 16.41 -22.56 -4.02
CA TRP A 657 16.70 -21.34 -3.27
C TRP A 657 17.03 -20.20 -4.22
N HIS A 658 16.42 -19.03 -4.00
CA HIS A 658 16.55 -17.86 -4.86
C HIS A 658 17.26 -16.72 -4.12
N TRP A 659 18.17 -16.04 -4.81
CA TRP A 659 18.77 -14.79 -4.36
C TRP A 659 18.78 -13.77 -5.50
N HIS A 660 18.01 -12.71 -5.32
CA HIS A 660 17.77 -11.62 -6.23
C HIS A 660 18.67 -10.45 -5.86
N THR A 661 19.23 -9.78 -6.86
CA THR A 661 20.13 -8.65 -6.63
C THR A 661 20.08 -7.64 -7.77
N ARG A 662 20.22 -6.35 -7.45
CA ARG A 662 20.38 -5.29 -8.46
C ARG A 662 21.84 -5.02 -8.78
N ALA A 663 22.76 -5.68 -8.08
CA ALA A 663 24.18 -5.63 -8.38
C ALA A 663 24.51 -6.49 -9.62
N LYS A 664 25.56 -6.13 -10.34
CA LYS A 664 26.16 -7.01 -11.35
C LYS A 664 26.80 -8.20 -10.65
N VAL A 665 26.51 -9.41 -11.15
CA VAL A 665 27.00 -10.66 -10.57
C VAL A 665 28.14 -11.24 -11.40
N THR A 666 29.21 -11.66 -10.74
CA THR A 666 30.26 -12.50 -11.34
C THR A 666 30.44 -13.73 -10.45
N ALA A 667 30.25 -14.92 -11.01
CA ALA A 667 30.43 -16.17 -10.28
C ALA A 667 31.85 -16.71 -10.40
N ASN A 668 32.27 -17.39 -9.34
CA ASN A 668 33.48 -18.19 -9.25
C ASN A 668 33.18 -19.40 -8.34
N GLY A 669 32.63 -20.47 -8.92
CA GLY A 669 32.16 -21.62 -8.14
C GLY A 669 31.03 -21.25 -7.18
N GLY A 670 31.21 -21.54 -5.88
CA GLY A 670 30.27 -21.20 -4.80
C GLY A 670 30.27 -19.72 -4.39
N ASP A 671 31.19 -18.91 -4.93
CA ASP A 671 31.33 -17.50 -4.62
C ASP A 671 30.76 -16.60 -5.71
N PHE A 672 30.00 -15.58 -5.30
CA PHE A 672 29.41 -14.58 -6.16
C PHE A 672 29.90 -13.19 -5.76
N VAL A 673 30.60 -12.51 -6.67
CA VAL A 673 30.99 -11.11 -6.48
C VAL A 673 29.86 -10.22 -6.98
N LEU A 674 29.31 -9.41 -6.08
CA LEU A 674 28.22 -8.48 -6.33
C LEU A 674 28.80 -7.07 -6.43
N ARG A 675 28.63 -6.40 -7.59
CA ARG A 675 29.15 -5.05 -7.83
C ARG A 675 28.03 -4.05 -8.13
N GLY A 676 27.97 -2.98 -7.36
CA GLY A 676 27.09 -1.84 -7.60
C GLY A 676 27.85 -0.50 -7.49
N PRO A 677 27.17 0.63 -7.74
CA PRO A 677 27.76 1.94 -7.50
C PRO A 677 28.19 2.03 -6.04
N GLY A 678 29.48 2.23 -5.75
CA GLY A 678 30.00 2.35 -4.39
C GLY A 678 30.08 1.05 -3.57
N CYS A 679 29.67 -0.09 -4.12
CA CYS A 679 29.60 -1.35 -3.38
C CYS A 679 30.29 -2.51 -4.12
N ARG A 680 31.11 -3.27 -3.38
CA ARG A 680 31.60 -4.59 -3.77
C ARG A 680 31.36 -5.54 -2.60
N ALA A 681 30.44 -6.47 -2.76
CA ALA A 681 30.15 -7.51 -1.78
C ALA A 681 30.50 -8.90 -2.36
N ARG A 682 30.70 -9.87 -1.47
CA ARG A 682 30.83 -11.29 -1.83
C ARG A 682 29.72 -12.07 -1.13
N LEU A 683 28.89 -12.75 -1.91
CA LEU A 683 27.97 -13.77 -1.45
C LEU A 683 28.64 -15.13 -1.65
N SER A 684 29.03 -15.78 -0.56
CA SER A 684 29.56 -17.14 -0.56
C SER A 684 28.46 -18.10 -0.13
N ILE A 685 28.31 -19.19 -0.87
CA ILE A 685 27.37 -20.26 -0.54
C ILE A 685 28.15 -21.56 -0.47
N GLU A 686 27.79 -22.40 0.50
CA GLU A 686 28.33 -23.76 0.65
C GLU A 686 27.29 -24.77 0.14
N PRO A 687 27.19 -24.99 -1.18
CA PRO A 687 26.21 -25.91 -1.73
C PRO A 687 26.56 -27.36 -1.35
N GLU A 688 25.56 -28.12 -0.91
CA GLU A 688 25.71 -29.56 -0.76
C GLU A 688 25.98 -30.25 -2.12
N PRO A 689 26.66 -31.42 -2.14
CA PRO A 689 26.89 -32.17 -3.37
C PRO A 689 25.60 -32.44 -4.15
N GLY A 690 25.65 -32.22 -5.47
CA GLY A 690 24.51 -32.39 -6.38
C GLY A 690 23.63 -31.15 -6.56
N THR A 691 23.89 -30.05 -5.85
CA THR A 691 23.20 -28.76 -6.09
C THR A 691 23.63 -28.16 -7.43
N GLN A 692 22.64 -27.83 -8.27
CA GLN A 692 22.84 -27.06 -9.51
C GLN A 692 22.76 -25.57 -9.22
N MET A 693 23.68 -24.80 -9.80
CA MET A 693 23.74 -23.35 -9.64
C MET A 693 23.46 -22.68 -10.98
N ARG A 694 22.55 -21.71 -11.00
CA ARG A 694 22.22 -20.93 -12.21
C ARG A 694 22.18 -19.45 -11.90
N ILE A 695 22.69 -18.64 -12.83
CA ILE A 695 22.62 -17.18 -12.77
C ILE A 695 21.92 -16.73 -14.02
N GLN A 696 20.89 -15.92 -13.86
CA GLN A 696 20.11 -15.44 -14.99
C GLN A 696 19.53 -14.07 -14.68
N PRO A 697 19.18 -13.28 -15.71
CA PRO A 697 18.33 -12.12 -15.51
C PRO A 697 17.02 -12.50 -14.80
N GLU A 698 16.55 -11.63 -13.92
CA GLU A 698 15.21 -11.73 -13.36
C GLU A 698 14.15 -11.60 -14.47
N SER A 699 12.97 -12.18 -14.27
CA SER A 699 11.84 -12.07 -15.20
C SER A 699 10.53 -12.08 -14.42
N PHE A 700 9.69 -11.07 -14.63
CA PHE A 700 8.38 -10.92 -13.96
C PHE A 700 7.46 -10.00 -14.77
N VAL A 701 6.16 -9.99 -14.42
CA VAL A 701 5.18 -9.05 -14.98
C VAL A 701 5.09 -7.83 -14.06
N ALA A 702 5.65 -6.69 -14.48
CA ALA A 702 5.65 -5.47 -13.67
C ALA A 702 4.25 -4.86 -13.53
N ALA A 703 3.84 -4.47 -12.30
CA ALA A 703 2.56 -3.80 -12.04
C ALA A 703 2.59 -2.31 -12.40
N TYR A 704 3.76 -1.68 -12.32
CA TYR A 704 3.97 -0.32 -12.77
C TYR A 704 5.01 -0.31 -13.89
N PRO A 705 4.91 0.63 -14.83
CA PRO A 705 5.93 0.75 -15.86
C PRO A 705 7.30 1.02 -15.20
N HIS A 706 8.30 0.27 -15.65
CA HIS A 706 9.64 0.23 -15.06
C HIS A 706 10.67 0.61 -16.11
N GLU A 707 11.74 1.25 -15.67
CA GLU A 707 12.81 1.83 -16.51
C GLU A 707 13.77 0.79 -17.12
N GLY A 708 13.45 -0.51 -17.07
CA GLY A 708 14.22 -1.54 -17.76
C GLY A 708 15.61 -1.84 -17.17
N SER A 709 15.78 -1.84 -15.86
CA SER A 709 16.91 -2.55 -15.22
C SER A 709 16.40 -3.72 -14.39
N VAL A 710 16.57 -4.90 -14.97
CA VAL A 710 16.16 -6.18 -14.39
C VAL A 710 17.31 -6.69 -13.53
N GLY A 711 17.01 -7.14 -12.31
CA GLY A 711 18.02 -7.70 -11.41
C GLY A 711 18.61 -8.99 -11.96
N THR A 712 19.53 -9.57 -11.21
CA THR A 712 20.05 -10.91 -11.44
C THR A 712 19.52 -11.82 -10.35
N VAL A 713 19.02 -13.00 -10.75
CA VAL A 713 18.68 -14.06 -9.80
C VAL A 713 19.75 -15.15 -9.85
N ILE A 714 20.23 -15.52 -8.67
CA ILE A 714 21.05 -16.69 -8.41
C ILE A 714 20.11 -17.78 -7.88
N LYS A 715 20.13 -18.96 -8.52
CA LYS A 715 19.29 -20.10 -8.16
C LYS A 715 20.16 -21.29 -7.78
N LEU A 716 19.84 -21.89 -6.64
CA LEU A 716 20.42 -23.15 -6.20
C LEU A 716 19.32 -24.20 -6.17
N THR A 717 19.42 -25.20 -7.04
CA THR A 717 18.40 -26.22 -7.23
C THR A 717 18.93 -27.59 -6.87
N ARG A 718 18.14 -28.35 -6.10
CA ARG A 718 18.47 -29.73 -5.71
C ARG A 718 17.21 -30.56 -5.54
N PHE A 719 17.27 -31.83 -5.95
CA PHE A 719 16.21 -32.79 -5.68
C PHE A 719 16.52 -33.53 -4.36
N THR A 720 15.75 -33.28 -3.31
CA THR A 720 15.95 -33.88 -1.99
C THR A 720 14.74 -33.66 -1.09
N ALA A 721 14.57 -34.50 -0.06
CA ALA A 721 13.60 -34.28 1.02
C ALA A 721 14.16 -33.41 2.16
N ARG A 722 15.49 -33.23 2.24
CA ARG A 722 16.14 -32.46 3.30
C ARG A 722 17.40 -31.77 2.78
N THR A 723 17.59 -30.52 3.19
CA THR A 723 18.82 -29.78 2.90
C THR A 723 19.06 -28.70 3.95
N THR A 724 20.33 -28.34 4.13
CA THR A 724 20.72 -27.11 4.81
C THR A 724 21.48 -26.22 3.83
N ILE A 725 21.09 -24.95 3.73
CA ILE A 725 21.73 -23.98 2.84
C ILE A 725 22.35 -22.88 3.69
N GLY A 726 23.67 -22.95 3.85
CA GLY A 726 24.48 -21.92 4.50
C GLY A 726 24.97 -20.88 3.49
N TRP A 727 24.84 -19.59 3.83
CA TRP A 727 25.33 -18.50 3.00
C TRP A 727 25.95 -17.39 3.85
N HIS A 728 26.89 -16.65 3.26
CA HIS A 728 27.63 -15.58 3.91
C HIS A 728 27.77 -14.40 2.94
N LEU A 729 27.45 -13.19 3.40
CA LEU A 729 27.57 -11.95 2.65
C LEU A 729 28.55 -11.00 3.37
N THR A 730 29.67 -10.68 2.72
CA THR A 730 30.74 -9.79 3.25
C THR A 730 31.03 -8.61 2.38
#